data_AF-A0A3N6BHR0-F1
#
_entry.id   AF-A0A3N6BHR0-F1
#
_cell.length_a   1.000
_cell.length_b   1.000
_cell.length_c   1.000
_cell.angle_alpha   90.00
_cell.angle_beta   90.00
_cell.angle_gamma   90.00
#
_symmetry.space_group_name_H-M   'P 1'
#
loop_
_entity.id
_entity.type
_entity.pdbx_description
1 polymer ?
#
loop_
_entity_poly.entity_id
_entity_poly.type
_entity_poly.pdbx_seq_one_letter_code
_entity_poly.pdbx_strand_id
1 'polypeptide(L)'
;ILEAFKNPGTINRNKVSAQQTRRILDRLVGYKISPLLWQKVRGGLSAGRVQSVALRMVVDREREIRAFIPEEYWNFSALLEAASPPVFTAKAVKYDGKKFKISNQEEADRLLAELRQAAFTVDSIEKKEKKRRPVPPFITSKLQQEAYRKLRFSVKKTMMLAQRLYEGVEVGDEGLVGLITYMRTDSTRVAESALQDVRGFVKEAYGEPYLPPKPVVYQGRKGAQDAHEAIRPTSVMRRPEQVRDYVGRDEYRLYELIWKRFVASQMNPALFDETQVDIEAGKTLFRAVGSVLKFDGFLRLYQEGQDEAPADPEEAPLLPPVTVGEKLKVQNILPEQKFTQPPPRYTESSLVKALEEKGIGRPSTYAQIVSVIIDREYVRKDTEGRFLPTEIGEVVTDLLVAHFDEIFDYDYTAKLEQDLDEIENGQEDWVHTLKEFYSEFARELQLAKVEMKNLKKEETPAGIQCTKCGSEMMIRWGRFGKFLACSNYPACKNTQEIAKEASTPGADGEAPATDPCDKCGQPMVLKKGRYGDFFACSGYPDCRNTRKIVRIKGETKVHADKPLDETCPQCGANLVIKHGRFGEFTACSRYPECKYIKRETTGVKCPECGEGELLQRKSRRGKKFYSCSSYPKCRFVLWDKPLAQPCPTCQGSYILERFTKKQGLVRYCPNKECGYREAVVESPEPLSERV
;
A
#
# COMPACT_ATOMS: atom_id res chain seq x y z
N ILE A 1 -20.41 -1.64 -26.85
CA ILE A 1 -20.10 -2.99 -27.40
C ILE A 1 -20.57 -3.10 -28.84
N LEU A 2 -21.89 -3.00 -29.13
CA LEU A 2 -22.42 -3.09 -30.50
C LEU A 2 -21.68 -2.18 -31.50
N GLU A 3 -21.44 -0.92 -31.13
CA GLU A 3 -20.71 0.03 -31.99
C GLU A 3 -19.28 -0.42 -32.34
N ALA A 4 -18.57 -1.02 -31.38
CA ALA A 4 -17.20 -1.53 -31.60
C ALA A 4 -17.18 -2.75 -32.54
N PHE A 5 -18.25 -3.56 -32.56
CA PHE A 5 -18.39 -4.68 -33.49
C PHE A 5 -18.87 -4.23 -34.88
N LYS A 6 -19.64 -3.13 -34.95
CA LYS A 6 -20.02 -2.52 -36.24
C LYS A 6 -18.83 -1.90 -36.95
N ASN A 7 -17.92 -1.29 -36.19
CA ASN A 7 -16.76 -0.57 -36.69
C ASN A 7 -15.45 -1.12 -36.11
N PRO A 8 -15.05 -2.36 -36.47
CA PRO A 8 -13.81 -2.94 -35.95
C PRO A 8 -12.60 -2.19 -36.50
N GLY A 9 -11.70 -1.76 -35.60
CA GLY A 9 -10.41 -1.21 -35.98
C GLY A 9 -9.43 -2.30 -36.44
N THR A 10 -8.32 -1.89 -37.06
CA THR A 10 -7.18 -2.76 -37.34
C THR A 10 -6.20 -2.78 -36.17
N ILE A 11 -5.33 -3.79 -36.13
CA ILE A 11 -4.25 -3.83 -35.14
C ILE A 11 -3.28 -2.68 -35.43
N ASN A 12 -3.22 -1.71 -34.53
CA ASN A 12 -2.26 -0.62 -34.61
C ASN A 12 -0.85 -1.15 -34.28
N ARG A 13 0.02 -1.20 -35.30
CA ARG A 13 1.39 -1.71 -35.15
C ARG A 13 2.27 -0.82 -34.27
N ASN A 14 2.06 0.49 -34.28
CA ASN A 14 2.81 1.44 -33.46
C ASN A 14 2.56 1.20 -31.96
N LYS A 15 1.30 0.96 -31.58
CA LYS A 15 0.94 0.54 -30.20
C LYS A 15 1.61 -0.76 -29.78
N VAL A 16 1.69 -1.72 -30.70
CA VAL A 16 2.39 -3.00 -30.46
C VAL A 16 3.89 -2.74 -30.26
N SER A 17 4.52 -1.95 -31.14
CA SER A 17 5.93 -1.59 -31.06
C SER A 17 6.26 -0.86 -29.76
N ALA A 18 5.48 0.14 -29.36
CA ALA A 18 5.66 0.84 -28.09
C ALA A 18 5.62 -0.11 -26.89
N GLN A 19 4.65 -1.03 -26.87
CA GLN A 19 4.56 -2.05 -25.82
C GLN A 19 5.75 -3.01 -25.83
N GLN A 20 6.21 -3.44 -27.01
CA GLN A 20 7.38 -4.30 -27.18
C GLN A 20 8.66 -3.61 -26.72
N THR A 21 8.87 -2.35 -27.11
CA THR A 21 9.99 -1.51 -26.65
C THR A 21 10.04 -1.44 -25.14
N ARG A 22 8.92 -1.04 -24.50
CA ARG A 22 8.82 -1.03 -23.03
C ARG A 22 9.19 -2.37 -22.43
N ARG A 23 8.66 -3.46 -22.99
CA ARG A 23 8.90 -4.82 -22.49
C ARG A 23 10.36 -5.25 -22.60
N ILE A 24 11.04 -4.84 -23.68
CA ILE A 24 12.45 -5.11 -23.95
C ILE A 24 13.33 -4.27 -23.03
N LEU A 25 13.09 -2.96 -22.92
CA LEU A 25 13.80 -2.07 -21.99
C LEU A 25 13.76 -2.61 -20.56
N ASP A 26 12.56 -2.91 -20.06
CA ASP A 26 12.37 -3.45 -18.71
C ASP A 26 13.07 -4.82 -18.55
N ARG A 27 13.13 -5.61 -19.62
CA ARG A 27 13.85 -6.90 -19.63
C ARG A 27 15.35 -6.70 -19.56
N LEU A 28 15.91 -5.79 -20.36
CA LEU A 28 17.34 -5.51 -20.42
C LEU A 28 17.84 -5.06 -19.06
N VAL A 29 17.23 -4.03 -18.47
CA VAL A 29 17.57 -3.53 -17.13
C VAL A 29 17.43 -4.65 -16.10
N GLY A 30 16.27 -5.31 -16.06
CA GLY A 30 15.99 -6.32 -15.04
C GLY A 30 16.93 -7.52 -15.09
N TYR A 31 17.22 -8.06 -16.27
CA TYR A 31 18.00 -9.30 -16.42
C TYR A 31 19.50 -9.06 -16.42
N LYS A 32 19.96 -7.83 -16.67
CA LYS A 32 21.38 -7.50 -16.67
C LYS A 32 21.85 -6.94 -15.33
N ILE A 33 21.04 -6.08 -14.68
CA ILE A 33 21.40 -5.47 -13.39
C ILE A 33 21.13 -6.41 -12.21
N SER A 34 20.04 -7.19 -12.21
CA SER A 34 19.72 -8.05 -11.06
C SER A 34 20.83 -9.07 -10.74
N PRO A 35 21.45 -9.77 -11.73
CA PRO A 35 22.60 -10.64 -11.45
C PRO A 35 23.82 -9.89 -10.91
N LEU A 36 24.05 -8.65 -11.36
CA LEU A 36 25.13 -7.80 -10.83
C LEU A 36 24.87 -7.48 -9.34
N LEU A 37 23.65 -7.07 -8.98
CA LEU A 37 23.26 -6.88 -7.58
C LEU A 37 23.38 -8.17 -6.77
N TRP A 38 23.09 -9.33 -7.37
CA TRP A 38 23.29 -10.61 -6.69
C TRP A 38 24.76 -10.88 -6.40
N GLN A 39 25.65 -10.54 -7.31
CA GLN A 39 27.09 -10.72 -7.14
C GLN A 39 27.66 -9.74 -6.11
N LYS A 40 27.19 -8.49 -6.11
CA LYS A 40 27.75 -7.39 -5.33
C LYS A 40 27.11 -7.22 -3.94
N VAL A 41 25.85 -7.62 -3.76
CA VAL A 41 25.08 -7.38 -2.53
C VAL A 41 24.53 -8.69 -1.94
N ARG A 42 23.41 -9.21 -2.46
CA ARG A 42 22.85 -10.51 -2.03
C ARG A 42 21.94 -11.11 -3.09
N GLY A 43 21.78 -12.43 -3.06
CA GLY A 43 20.83 -13.10 -3.94
C GLY A 43 19.37 -12.69 -3.68
N GLY A 44 18.55 -12.70 -4.72
CA GLY A 44 17.11 -12.41 -4.62
C GLY A 44 16.72 -10.93 -4.78
N LEU A 45 17.69 -10.03 -4.91
CA LEU A 45 17.45 -8.63 -5.26
C LEU A 45 16.93 -8.49 -6.70
N SER A 46 16.27 -7.39 -7.00
CA SER A 46 15.86 -7.08 -8.37
C SER A 46 16.02 -5.60 -8.65
N ALA A 47 16.56 -5.27 -9.81
CA ALA A 47 16.46 -3.93 -10.37
C ALA A 47 15.33 -3.90 -11.40
N GLY A 48 14.65 -2.78 -11.49
CA GLY A 48 13.68 -2.51 -12.54
C GLY A 48 13.74 -1.04 -12.89
N ARG A 49 13.68 -0.71 -14.18
CA ARG A 49 13.90 0.64 -14.70
C ARG A 49 13.12 1.69 -13.91
N VAL A 50 11.80 1.55 -13.85
CA VAL A 50 10.93 2.51 -13.15
C VAL A 50 10.83 2.22 -11.65
N GLN A 51 10.92 0.96 -11.23
CA GLN A 51 10.79 0.58 -9.82
C GLN A 51 11.98 1.07 -8.98
N SER A 52 13.19 1.03 -9.52
CA SER A 52 14.38 1.55 -8.86
C SER A 52 14.30 3.08 -8.71
N VAL A 53 13.71 3.78 -9.68
CA VAL A 53 13.49 5.23 -9.60
C VAL A 53 12.45 5.58 -8.54
N ALA A 54 11.35 4.83 -8.47
CA ALA A 54 10.37 5.00 -7.39
C ALA A 54 10.97 4.71 -6.00
N LEU A 55 11.87 3.72 -5.89
CA LEU A 55 12.63 3.47 -4.67
C LEU A 55 13.57 4.64 -4.34
N ARG A 56 14.28 5.18 -5.35
CA ARG A 56 15.14 6.36 -5.21
C ARG A 56 14.36 7.54 -4.66
N MET A 57 13.15 7.82 -5.14
CA MET A 57 12.30 8.89 -4.59
C MET A 57 12.04 8.73 -3.08
N VAL A 58 11.81 7.50 -2.61
CA VAL A 58 11.61 7.22 -1.18
C VAL A 58 12.91 7.41 -0.39
N VAL A 59 14.05 6.98 -0.94
CA VAL A 59 15.37 7.14 -0.32
C VAL A 59 15.77 8.61 -0.23
N ASP A 60 15.60 9.37 -1.33
CA ASP A 60 15.90 10.80 -1.38
C ASP A 60 15.03 11.58 -0.38
N ARG A 61 13.73 11.27 -0.28
CA ARG A 61 12.86 11.84 0.75
C ARG A 61 13.35 11.55 2.17
N GLU A 62 13.80 10.34 2.44
CA GLU A 62 14.33 10.00 3.76
C GLU A 62 15.65 10.75 4.06
N ARG A 63 16.47 11.01 3.04
CA ARG A 63 17.68 11.84 3.16
C ARG A 63 17.35 13.30 3.43
N GLU A 64 16.38 13.86 2.72
CA GLU A 64 15.84 15.20 2.98
C GLU A 64 15.41 15.31 4.44
N ILE A 65 14.67 14.32 4.96
CA ILE A 65 14.21 14.29 6.36
C ILE A 65 15.39 14.21 7.34
N ARG A 66 16.39 13.36 7.07
CA ARG A 66 17.57 13.20 7.95
C ARG A 66 18.49 14.42 7.97
N ALA A 67 18.63 15.10 6.83
CA ALA A 67 19.45 16.30 6.68
C ALA A 67 18.73 17.58 7.13
N PHE A 68 17.41 17.51 7.35
CA PHE A 68 16.62 18.65 7.74
C PHE A 68 16.93 19.10 9.16
N ILE A 69 17.27 20.37 9.31
CA ILE A 69 17.49 21.03 10.60
C ILE A 69 16.26 21.90 10.87
N PRO A 70 15.42 21.58 11.87
CA PRO A 70 14.27 22.40 12.22
C PRO A 70 14.69 23.81 12.62
N GLU A 71 14.09 24.80 11.97
CA GLU A 71 14.26 26.22 12.28
C GLU A 71 13.10 26.67 13.17
N GLU A 72 13.44 27.33 14.26
CA GLU A 72 12.47 27.96 15.15
C GLU A 72 11.77 29.12 14.45
N TYR A 73 10.47 29.24 14.65
CA TYR A 73 9.72 30.44 14.31
C TYR A 73 8.52 30.58 15.23
N TRP A 74 8.02 31.81 15.36
CA TRP A 74 6.88 32.12 16.21
C TRP A 74 5.72 32.61 15.37
N ASN A 75 4.54 32.06 15.66
CA ASN A 75 3.27 32.60 15.21
C ASN A 75 2.65 33.40 16.34
N PHE A 76 1.99 34.51 16.02
CA PHE A 76 1.20 35.26 16.99
C PHE A 76 -0.27 35.22 16.59
N SER A 77 -1.12 34.83 17.53
CA SER A 77 -2.56 34.98 17.40
C SER A 77 -3.07 35.88 18.52
N ALA A 78 -4.06 36.72 18.24
CA ALA A 78 -4.75 37.52 19.23
C ALA A 78 -6.21 37.06 19.34
N LEU A 79 -6.66 36.81 20.56
CA LEU A 79 -8.05 36.55 20.88
C LEU A 79 -8.71 37.90 21.20
N LEU A 80 -9.63 38.31 20.34
CA LEU A 80 -10.18 39.67 20.29
C LEU A 80 -11.69 39.66 20.50
N GLU A 81 -12.17 40.63 21.27
CA GLU A 81 -13.58 40.87 21.55
C GLU A 81 -13.98 42.21 20.88
N ALA A 82 -14.95 42.13 19.97
CA ALA A 82 -15.61 43.29 19.38
C ALA A 82 -16.77 43.76 20.27
N ALA A 83 -17.44 44.85 19.89
CA ALA A 83 -18.64 45.30 20.60
C ALA A 83 -19.77 44.25 20.61
N SER A 84 -19.81 43.39 19.58
CA SER A 84 -20.75 42.28 19.47
C SER A 84 -20.02 40.93 19.58
N PRO A 85 -20.62 39.93 20.26
CA PRO A 85 -20.09 38.56 20.27
C PRO A 85 -20.18 37.90 18.87
N PRO A 86 -19.40 36.84 18.59
CA PRO A 86 -18.50 36.13 19.50
C PRO A 86 -17.09 36.74 19.55
N VAL A 87 -16.31 36.31 20.55
CA VAL A 87 -14.85 36.48 20.57
C VAL A 87 -14.25 35.72 19.39
N PHE A 88 -13.28 36.31 18.71
CA PHE A 88 -12.67 35.72 17.51
C PHE A 88 -11.15 35.79 17.57
N THR A 89 -10.49 34.96 16.75
CA THR A 89 -9.02 34.88 16.68
C THR A 89 -8.53 35.55 15.40
N ALA A 90 -7.54 36.44 15.53
CA ALA A 90 -6.81 37.03 14.41
C ALA A 90 -5.34 36.59 14.46
N LYS A 91 -4.74 36.28 13.31
CA LYS A 91 -3.34 35.84 13.21
C LYS A 91 -2.47 36.96 12.66
N ALA A 92 -1.27 37.15 13.21
CA ALA A 92 -0.32 38.12 12.69
C ALA A 92 0.13 37.73 11.28
N VAL A 93 0.02 38.65 10.33
CA VAL A 93 0.36 38.43 8.91
C VAL A 93 1.44 39.38 8.40
N LYS A 94 1.59 40.56 9.03
CA LYS A 94 2.70 41.47 8.78
C LYS A 94 3.28 42.05 10.06
N TYR A 95 4.57 42.37 10.01
CA TYR A 95 5.28 43.15 11.02
C TYR A 95 6.16 44.17 10.30
N ASP A 96 6.02 45.45 10.64
CA ASP A 96 6.73 46.57 10.01
C ASP A 96 6.58 46.58 8.47
N GLY A 97 5.36 46.35 8.00
CA GLY A 97 5.00 46.31 6.58
C GLY A 97 5.47 45.06 5.81
N LYS A 98 6.30 44.20 6.39
CA LYS A 98 6.84 42.97 5.77
C LYS A 98 6.04 41.75 6.21
N LYS A 99 6.16 40.63 5.48
CA LYS A 99 5.56 39.34 5.87
C LYS A 99 6.01 38.99 7.29
N PHE A 100 5.04 38.65 8.15
CA PHE A 100 5.30 38.33 9.55
C PHE A 100 6.33 37.20 9.67
N LYS A 101 7.44 37.49 10.36
CA LYS A 101 8.51 36.53 10.65
C LYS A 101 9.17 36.93 11.98
N ILE A 102 9.11 36.03 12.95
CA ILE A 102 9.76 36.12 14.25
C ILE A 102 10.52 34.81 14.45
N SER A 103 11.83 34.88 14.65
CA SER A 103 12.70 33.71 14.47
C SER A 103 13.21 33.10 15.77
N ASN A 104 13.00 33.77 16.91
CA ASN A 104 13.49 33.32 18.21
C ASN A 104 12.65 33.89 19.37
N GLN A 105 12.85 33.34 20.57
CA GLN A 105 12.19 33.75 21.81
C GLN A 105 12.39 35.24 22.14
N GLU A 106 13.60 35.80 21.98
CA GLU A 106 13.88 37.19 22.36
C GLU A 106 13.11 38.20 21.49
N GLU A 107 12.97 37.93 20.19
CA GLU A 107 12.09 38.70 19.29
C GLU A 107 10.62 38.52 19.67
N ALA A 108 10.20 37.30 20.02
CA ALA A 108 8.83 37.02 20.44
C ALA A 108 8.47 37.75 21.74
N ASP A 109 9.34 37.75 22.75
CA ASP A 109 9.11 38.42 24.02
C ASP A 109 9.05 39.94 23.85
N ARG A 110 9.92 40.51 23.02
CA ARG A 110 9.89 41.93 22.65
C ARG A 110 8.57 42.30 21.99
N LEU A 111 8.16 41.53 20.97
CA LEU A 111 6.89 41.76 20.29
C LEU A 111 5.69 41.60 21.23
N LEU A 112 5.71 40.61 22.13
CA LEU A 112 4.65 40.41 23.11
C LEU A 112 4.52 41.60 24.06
N ALA A 113 5.64 42.17 24.51
CA ALA A 113 5.66 43.36 25.34
C ALA A 113 5.10 44.59 24.60
N GLU A 114 5.48 44.79 23.33
CA GLU A 114 4.94 45.84 22.46
C GLU A 114 3.43 45.68 22.27
N LEU A 115 2.95 44.47 21.97
CA LEU A 115 1.53 44.21 21.70
C LEU A 115 0.65 44.34 22.96
N ARG A 116 1.16 44.04 24.15
CA ARG A 116 0.43 44.25 25.42
C ARG A 116 0.10 45.73 25.68
N GLN A 117 0.87 46.64 25.11
CA GLN A 117 0.66 48.09 25.23
C GLN A 117 -0.06 48.69 24.01
N ALA A 118 -0.19 47.93 22.92
CA ALA A 118 -0.80 48.39 21.69
C ALA A 118 -2.34 48.37 21.76
N ALA A 119 -2.98 49.37 21.15
CA ALA A 119 -4.40 49.34 20.87
C ALA A 119 -4.65 48.53 19.59
N PHE A 120 -5.57 47.57 19.65
CA PHE A 120 -5.99 46.79 18.48
C PHE A 120 -7.17 47.51 17.82
N THR A 121 -6.99 47.95 16.58
CA THR A 121 -8.00 48.72 15.85
C THR A 121 -8.27 48.09 14.49
N VAL A 122 -9.53 47.98 14.11
CA VAL A 122 -9.90 47.49 12.78
C VAL A 122 -9.44 48.50 11.73
N ASP A 123 -8.51 48.09 10.87
CA ASP A 123 -7.98 48.91 9.78
C ASP A 123 -8.86 48.79 8.53
N SER A 124 -9.16 47.56 8.11
CA SER A 124 -9.93 47.32 6.90
C SER A 124 -10.77 46.06 6.97
N ILE A 125 -11.90 46.09 6.26
CA ILE A 125 -12.84 44.98 6.14
C ILE A 125 -13.09 44.73 4.66
N GLU A 126 -12.71 43.55 4.18
CA GLU A 126 -12.93 43.11 2.81
C GLU A 126 -13.96 41.98 2.81
N LYS A 127 -15.07 42.16 2.10
CA LYS A 127 -16.08 41.13 1.87
C LYS A 127 -16.06 40.73 0.41
N LYS A 128 -15.90 39.44 0.13
CA LYS A 128 -15.93 38.91 -1.23
C LYS A 128 -16.64 37.57 -1.32
N GLU A 129 -17.34 37.38 -2.43
CA GLU A 129 -17.87 36.06 -2.78
C GLU A 129 -16.75 35.21 -3.38
N LYS A 130 -16.45 34.08 -2.73
CA LYS A 130 -15.45 33.11 -3.18
C LYS A 130 -16.13 31.86 -3.71
N LYS A 131 -15.68 31.43 -4.89
CA LYS A 131 -16.22 30.25 -5.56
C LYS A 131 -15.25 29.09 -5.41
N ARG A 132 -15.70 27.98 -4.83
CA ARG A 132 -14.98 26.70 -4.86
C ARG A 132 -15.53 25.90 -6.02
N ARG A 133 -14.71 25.65 -7.04
CA ARG A 133 -15.13 24.93 -8.24
C ARG A 133 -15.13 23.41 -8.00
N PRO A 134 -16.03 22.67 -8.68
CA PRO A 134 -15.97 21.22 -8.70
C PRO A 134 -14.65 20.76 -9.33
N VAL A 135 -14.26 19.55 -8.94
CA VAL A 135 -13.02 18.91 -9.37
C VAL A 135 -13.31 17.90 -10.50
N PRO A 136 -12.34 17.63 -11.39
CA PRO A 136 -12.57 16.75 -12.53
C PRO A 136 -13.02 15.34 -12.15
N PRO A 137 -13.71 14.61 -13.05
CA PRO A 137 -13.89 13.17 -12.96
C PRO A 137 -12.56 12.44 -12.71
N PHE A 138 -12.64 11.21 -12.19
CA PHE A 138 -11.42 10.49 -11.85
C PHE A 138 -10.59 10.12 -13.08
N ILE A 139 -9.29 10.33 -12.96
CA ILE A 139 -8.25 9.58 -13.67
C ILE A 139 -7.68 8.51 -12.72
N THR A 140 -6.84 7.61 -13.23
CA THR A 140 -6.30 6.50 -12.43
C THR A 140 -5.54 6.95 -11.19
N SER A 141 -4.67 7.94 -11.33
CA SER A 141 -3.86 8.47 -10.22
C SER A 141 -4.75 9.10 -9.13
N LYS A 142 -5.78 9.86 -9.53
CA LYS A 142 -6.71 10.54 -8.61
C LYS A 142 -7.64 9.55 -7.93
N LEU A 143 -8.09 8.52 -8.64
CA LEU A 143 -8.86 7.42 -8.02
C LEU A 143 -8.01 6.70 -6.96
N GLN A 144 -6.75 6.40 -7.27
CA GLN A 144 -5.83 5.76 -6.33
C GLN A 144 -5.57 6.62 -5.08
N GLN A 145 -5.36 7.93 -5.27
CA GLN A 145 -5.17 8.89 -4.18
C GLN A 145 -6.41 8.97 -3.27
N GLU A 146 -7.59 9.21 -3.84
CA GLU A 146 -8.82 9.38 -3.05
C GLU A 146 -9.30 8.08 -2.39
N ALA A 147 -9.12 6.93 -3.06
CA ALA A 147 -9.41 5.63 -2.44
C ALA A 147 -8.47 5.34 -1.26
N TYR A 148 -7.20 5.75 -1.32
CA TYR A 148 -6.29 5.64 -0.18
C TYR A 148 -6.72 6.56 0.97
N ARG A 149 -7.03 7.83 0.68
CA ARG A 149 -7.42 8.82 1.70
C ARG A 149 -8.74 8.49 2.38
N LYS A 150 -9.80 8.28 1.60
CA LYS A 150 -11.18 8.11 2.11
C LYS A 150 -11.52 6.66 2.46
N LEU A 151 -10.99 5.70 1.73
CA LEU A 151 -11.36 4.28 1.89
C LEU A 151 -10.27 3.44 2.57
N ARG A 152 -9.06 4.00 2.75
CA ARG A 152 -7.87 3.29 3.23
C ARG A 152 -7.50 2.09 2.35
N PHE A 153 -7.77 2.18 1.05
CA PHE A 153 -7.42 1.13 0.10
C PHE A 153 -6.01 1.36 -0.47
N SER A 154 -5.17 0.32 -0.45
CA SER A 154 -3.92 0.34 -1.21
C SER A 154 -4.17 0.49 -2.70
N VAL A 155 -3.23 1.05 -3.46
CA VAL A 155 -3.30 1.22 -4.92
C VAL A 155 -3.58 -0.10 -5.63
N LYS A 156 -3.00 -1.22 -5.16
CA LYS A 156 -3.23 -2.57 -5.68
C LYS A 156 -4.68 -3.02 -5.49
N LYS A 157 -5.22 -2.83 -4.28
CA LYS A 157 -6.63 -3.13 -3.95
C LYS A 157 -7.58 -2.28 -4.79
N THR A 158 -7.33 -0.97 -4.89
CA THR A 158 -8.14 -0.06 -5.71
C THR A 158 -8.22 -0.51 -7.16
N MET A 159 -7.07 -0.84 -7.78
CA MET A 159 -7.06 -1.30 -9.16
C MET A 159 -7.72 -2.67 -9.35
N MET A 160 -7.58 -3.60 -8.40
CA MET A 160 -8.26 -4.89 -8.45
C MET A 160 -9.79 -4.74 -8.39
N LEU A 161 -10.30 -3.87 -7.52
CA LEU A 161 -11.73 -3.61 -7.39
C LEU A 161 -12.27 -2.88 -8.62
N ALA A 162 -11.56 -1.86 -9.10
CA ALA A 162 -11.94 -1.13 -10.31
C ALA A 162 -11.97 -2.05 -11.55
N GLN A 163 -11.03 -3.00 -11.67
CA GLN A 163 -11.05 -4.00 -12.73
C GLN A 163 -12.35 -4.82 -12.71
N ARG A 164 -12.80 -5.28 -11.53
CA ARG A 164 -14.06 -6.04 -11.42
C ARG A 164 -15.28 -5.20 -11.76
N LEU A 165 -15.32 -3.96 -11.28
CA LEU A 165 -16.39 -3.02 -11.64
C LEU A 165 -16.44 -2.75 -13.15
N TYR A 166 -15.29 -2.76 -13.83
CA TYR A 166 -15.20 -2.60 -15.28
C TYR A 166 -15.61 -3.87 -16.05
N GLU A 167 -15.09 -5.04 -15.67
CA GLU A 167 -15.38 -6.33 -16.30
C GLU A 167 -16.85 -6.75 -16.14
N GLY A 168 -17.45 -6.34 -15.03
CA GLY A 168 -18.87 -6.39 -14.80
C GLY A 168 -19.28 -7.24 -13.59
N VAL A 169 -20.48 -6.96 -13.12
CA VAL A 169 -21.17 -7.66 -12.01
C VAL A 169 -22.59 -7.98 -12.44
N GLU A 170 -23.20 -9.03 -11.87
CA GLU A 170 -24.60 -9.37 -12.13
C GLU A 170 -25.52 -8.41 -11.35
N VAL A 171 -26.31 -7.61 -12.06
CA VAL A 171 -27.21 -6.60 -11.48
C VAL A 171 -28.66 -6.95 -11.83
N GLY A 172 -29.34 -7.65 -10.92
CA GLY A 172 -30.76 -7.98 -11.04
C GLY A 172 -31.15 -8.50 -12.44
N ASP A 173 -32.20 -7.90 -13.01
CA ASP A 173 -32.71 -8.25 -14.34
C ASP A 173 -31.87 -7.69 -15.50
N GLU A 174 -30.91 -6.79 -15.24
CA GLU A 174 -29.97 -6.28 -16.27
C GLU A 174 -28.87 -7.30 -16.62
N GLY A 175 -28.68 -8.33 -15.78
CA GLY A 175 -27.65 -9.35 -15.98
C GLY A 175 -26.24 -8.81 -15.77
N LEU A 176 -25.27 -9.34 -16.53
CA LEU A 176 -23.85 -8.97 -16.38
C LEU A 176 -23.57 -7.59 -16.98
N VAL A 177 -23.17 -6.65 -16.13
CA VAL A 177 -23.02 -5.24 -16.49
C VAL A 177 -21.71 -4.68 -15.96
N GLY A 178 -20.92 -4.06 -16.85
CA GLY A 178 -19.82 -3.16 -16.46
C GLY A 178 -20.37 -1.91 -15.79
N LEU A 179 -20.00 -1.65 -14.54
CA LEU A 179 -20.49 -0.52 -13.75
C LEU A 179 -19.72 0.77 -14.00
N ILE A 180 -18.45 0.68 -14.37
CA ILE A 180 -17.58 1.83 -14.63
C ILE A 180 -16.90 1.75 -16.00
N THR A 181 -16.45 2.89 -16.51
CA THR A 181 -15.53 2.98 -17.65
C THR A 181 -14.14 2.44 -17.30
N TYR A 182 -13.29 2.30 -18.32
CA TYR A 182 -11.96 1.74 -18.14
C TYR A 182 -11.10 2.54 -17.16
N MET A 183 -10.57 1.84 -16.15
CA MET A 183 -9.93 2.45 -14.97
C MET A 183 -8.44 2.79 -15.15
N ARG A 184 -7.85 2.57 -16.34
CA ARG A 184 -6.46 2.93 -16.66
C ARG A 184 -6.49 4.05 -17.71
N THR A 185 -6.63 5.27 -17.22
CA THR A 185 -6.81 6.48 -18.00
C THR A 185 -6.14 7.66 -17.30
N ASP A 186 -5.56 8.56 -18.10
CA ASP A 186 -5.05 9.86 -17.69
C ASP A 186 -5.95 11.01 -18.21
N SER A 187 -7.10 10.66 -18.81
CA SER A 187 -8.05 11.62 -19.38
C SER A 187 -9.17 11.96 -18.43
N THR A 188 -9.51 13.24 -18.36
CA THR A 188 -10.73 13.73 -17.69
C THR A 188 -11.92 13.89 -18.65
N ARG A 189 -11.77 13.47 -19.91
CA ARG A 189 -12.81 13.61 -20.96
C ARG A 189 -14.00 12.72 -20.68
N VAL A 190 -15.18 13.19 -21.04
CA VAL A 190 -16.46 12.48 -20.87
C VAL A 190 -17.20 12.51 -22.21
N ALA A 191 -17.80 11.40 -22.63
CA ALA A 191 -18.65 11.36 -23.80
C ALA A 191 -19.84 12.32 -23.69
N GLU A 192 -20.26 12.88 -24.82
CA GLU A 192 -21.41 13.79 -24.90
C GLU A 192 -22.70 13.17 -24.34
N SER A 193 -22.95 11.89 -24.65
CA SER A 193 -24.11 11.16 -24.09
C SER A 193 -24.08 11.10 -22.57
N ALA A 194 -22.92 10.80 -21.99
CA ALA A 194 -22.76 10.74 -20.53
C ALA A 194 -22.86 12.13 -19.87
N LEU A 195 -22.46 13.20 -20.58
CA LEU A 195 -22.67 14.58 -20.13
C LEU A 195 -24.17 14.94 -20.13
N GLN A 196 -24.92 14.52 -21.14
CA GLN A 196 -26.37 14.73 -21.20
C GLN A 196 -27.07 13.98 -20.06
N ASP A 197 -26.74 12.70 -19.85
CA ASP A 197 -27.33 11.87 -18.80
C ASP A 197 -27.09 12.46 -17.40
N VAL A 198 -25.84 12.82 -17.07
CA VAL A 198 -25.51 13.36 -15.75
C VAL A 198 -26.13 14.74 -15.52
N ARG A 199 -26.25 15.58 -16.55
CA ARG A 199 -26.93 16.88 -16.44
C ARG A 199 -28.43 16.72 -16.20
N GLY A 200 -29.07 15.79 -16.91
CA GLY A 200 -30.47 15.43 -16.68
C GLY A 200 -30.67 14.94 -15.24
N PHE A 201 -29.80 14.04 -14.78
CA PHE A 201 -29.83 13.54 -13.41
C PHE A 201 -29.61 14.65 -12.37
N VAL A 202 -28.65 15.56 -12.57
CA VAL A 202 -28.41 16.68 -11.64
C VAL A 202 -29.65 17.58 -11.52
N LYS A 203 -30.29 17.89 -12.66
CA LYS A 203 -31.52 18.68 -12.69
C LYS A 203 -32.66 18.00 -11.95
N GLU A 204 -32.88 16.71 -12.18
CA GLU A 204 -33.97 15.94 -11.57
C GLU A 204 -33.74 15.72 -10.06
N ALA A 205 -32.52 15.31 -9.67
CA ALA A 205 -32.22 14.90 -8.31
C ALA A 205 -31.86 16.07 -7.36
N TYR A 206 -31.29 17.16 -7.87
CA TYR A 206 -30.82 18.29 -7.04
C TYR A 206 -31.48 19.63 -7.40
N GLY A 207 -32.03 19.77 -8.62
CA GLY A 207 -32.71 20.98 -9.08
C GLY A 207 -31.82 21.95 -9.88
N GLU A 208 -32.46 22.94 -10.51
CA GLU A 208 -31.82 23.94 -11.38
C GLU A 208 -30.64 24.71 -10.75
N PRO A 209 -30.67 25.12 -9.45
CA PRO A 209 -29.53 25.84 -8.85
C PRO A 209 -28.22 25.05 -8.86
N TYR A 210 -28.29 23.72 -8.90
CA TYR A 210 -27.10 22.84 -8.92
C TYR A 210 -26.60 22.54 -10.33
N LEU A 211 -27.37 22.85 -11.38
CA LEU A 211 -27.01 22.59 -12.76
C LEU A 211 -26.29 23.80 -13.39
N PRO A 212 -25.05 23.63 -13.88
CA PRO A 212 -24.39 24.66 -14.67
C PRO A 212 -25.10 24.91 -16.01
N PRO A 213 -25.15 26.15 -16.51
CA PRO A 213 -25.84 26.47 -17.77
C PRO A 213 -25.23 25.75 -18.98
N LYS A 214 -23.93 25.43 -18.94
CA LYS A 214 -23.21 24.64 -19.95
C LYS A 214 -22.48 23.48 -19.29
N PRO A 215 -22.19 22.37 -20.01
CA PRO A 215 -21.36 21.29 -19.49
C PRO A 215 -20.01 21.81 -18.97
N VAL A 216 -19.54 21.26 -17.86
CA VAL A 216 -18.25 21.63 -17.28
C VAL A 216 -17.17 20.83 -17.99
N VAL A 217 -16.29 21.52 -18.72
CA VAL A 217 -15.18 20.91 -19.45
C VAL A 217 -13.89 21.09 -18.68
N TYR A 218 -13.16 19.99 -18.49
CA TYR A 218 -11.87 19.96 -17.83
C TYR A 218 -10.76 19.76 -18.86
N GLN A 219 -9.76 20.65 -18.84
CA GLN A 219 -8.61 20.53 -19.73
C GLN A 219 -7.74 19.33 -19.31
N GLY A 220 -7.37 18.52 -20.29
CA GLY A 220 -6.39 17.45 -20.12
C GLY A 220 -5.00 18.00 -19.80
N ARG A 221 -4.13 17.17 -19.22
CA ARG A 221 -2.74 17.54 -18.95
C ARG A 221 -1.89 17.45 -20.22
N LYS A 222 -0.87 18.30 -20.33
CA LYS A 222 0.17 18.16 -21.36
C LYS A 222 0.89 16.83 -21.17
N GLY A 223 1.08 16.08 -22.26
CA GLY A 223 1.73 14.76 -22.23
C GLY A 223 0.83 13.60 -21.77
N ALA A 224 -0.49 13.81 -21.63
CA ALA A 224 -1.43 12.72 -21.44
C ALA A 224 -1.62 11.94 -22.76
N GLN A 225 -1.75 10.62 -22.67
CA GLN A 225 -2.06 9.75 -23.80
C GLN A 225 -3.49 9.98 -24.31
N ASP A 226 -4.43 10.35 -23.42
CA ASP A 226 -5.84 10.68 -23.72
C ASP A 226 -6.58 9.61 -24.55
N ALA A 227 -6.13 8.35 -24.45
CA ALA A 227 -6.65 7.23 -25.23
C ALA A 227 -8.05 6.76 -24.80
N HIS A 228 -8.49 7.17 -23.60
CA HIS A 228 -9.73 6.73 -22.97
C HIS A 228 -10.50 7.92 -22.39
N GLU A 229 -11.74 7.69 -21.97
CA GLU A 229 -12.48 8.65 -21.15
C GLU A 229 -12.03 8.59 -19.68
N ALA A 230 -12.53 9.50 -18.87
CA ALA A 230 -12.42 9.45 -17.43
C ALA A 230 -13.07 8.20 -16.83
N ILE A 231 -12.65 7.88 -15.59
CA ILE A 231 -13.27 6.85 -14.76
C ILE A 231 -14.57 7.41 -14.19
N ARG A 232 -15.68 6.88 -14.68
CA ARG A 232 -17.05 7.27 -14.34
C ARG A 232 -17.98 6.05 -14.36
N PRO A 233 -19.18 6.14 -13.78
CA PRO A 233 -20.22 5.15 -14.03
C PRO A 233 -20.51 5.04 -15.53
N THR A 234 -20.75 3.83 -16.03
CA THR A 234 -21.23 3.64 -17.42
C THR A 234 -22.63 4.22 -17.61
N SER A 235 -23.44 4.26 -16.54
CA SER A 235 -24.71 4.96 -16.46
C SER A 235 -24.83 5.63 -15.08
N VAL A 236 -25.20 6.91 -15.06
CA VAL A 236 -25.44 7.65 -13.81
C VAL A 236 -26.70 7.16 -13.07
N MET A 237 -27.64 6.56 -13.79
CA MET A 237 -28.92 6.09 -13.23
C MET A 237 -28.75 4.88 -12.31
N ARG A 238 -27.61 4.19 -12.37
CA ARG A 238 -27.24 3.15 -11.40
C ARG A 238 -26.74 3.82 -10.12
N ARG A 239 -27.67 4.32 -9.32
CA ARG A 239 -27.30 4.99 -8.07
C ARG A 239 -26.62 4.00 -7.13
N PRO A 240 -25.65 4.43 -6.30
CA PRO A 240 -24.94 3.52 -5.39
C PRO A 240 -25.90 2.65 -4.58
N GLU A 241 -26.97 3.22 -4.03
CA GLU A 241 -27.96 2.52 -3.21
C GLU A 241 -28.61 1.34 -3.94
N GLN A 242 -28.81 1.45 -5.26
CA GLN A 242 -29.42 0.41 -6.09
C GLN A 242 -28.44 -0.71 -6.45
N VAL A 243 -27.13 -0.43 -6.42
CA VAL A 243 -26.07 -1.40 -6.75
C VAL A 243 -25.58 -2.15 -5.51
N ARG A 244 -25.86 -1.61 -4.31
CA ARG A 244 -25.33 -2.08 -3.03
C ARG A 244 -25.49 -3.59 -2.78
N ASP A 245 -26.65 -4.15 -3.13
CA ASP A 245 -26.96 -5.55 -2.86
C ASP A 245 -26.32 -6.53 -3.85
N TYR A 246 -25.76 -6.02 -4.95
CA TYR A 246 -25.19 -6.82 -6.04
C TYR A 246 -23.65 -6.90 -6.00
N VAL A 247 -22.99 -6.10 -5.16
CA VAL A 247 -21.52 -5.99 -5.12
C VAL A 247 -20.98 -6.17 -3.71
N GLY A 248 -19.71 -6.57 -3.60
CA GLY A 248 -19.06 -6.65 -2.29
C GLY A 248 -18.92 -5.27 -1.62
N ARG A 249 -18.85 -5.22 -0.29
CA ARG A 249 -18.72 -3.97 0.49
C ARG A 249 -17.65 -3.01 -0.05
N ASP A 250 -16.47 -3.52 -0.40
CA ASP A 250 -15.37 -2.68 -0.88
C ASP A 250 -15.56 -2.23 -2.33
N GLU A 251 -16.24 -3.03 -3.17
CA GLU A 251 -16.61 -2.69 -4.54
C GLU A 251 -17.67 -1.58 -4.52
N TYR A 252 -18.69 -1.71 -3.64
CA TYR A 252 -19.69 -0.68 -3.38
C TYR A 252 -19.05 0.65 -3.00
N ARG A 253 -18.14 0.65 -2.00
CA ARG A 253 -17.48 1.88 -1.53
C ARG A 253 -16.66 2.55 -2.63
N LEU A 254 -15.98 1.77 -3.47
CA LEU A 254 -15.22 2.33 -4.59
C LEU A 254 -16.15 2.87 -5.68
N TYR A 255 -17.22 2.14 -6.00
CA TYR A 255 -18.23 2.58 -6.96
C TYR A 255 -18.92 3.87 -6.52
N GLU A 256 -19.35 3.95 -5.26
CA GLU A 256 -19.94 5.15 -4.66
C GLU A 256 -18.99 6.35 -4.76
N LEU A 257 -17.69 6.15 -4.47
CA LEU A 257 -16.68 7.19 -4.60
C LEU A 257 -16.59 7.70 -6.05
N ILE A 258 -16.53 6.80 -7.03
CA ILE A 258 -16.47 7.12 -8.46
C ILE A 258 -17.74 7.86 -8.91
N TRP A 259 -18.91 7.37 -8.49
CA TRP A 259 -20.21 7.94 -8.83
C TRP A 259 -20.34 9.36 -8.29
N LYS A 260 -20.07 9.57 -6.99
CA LYS A 260 -20.16 10.90 -6.35
C LYS A 260 -19.22 11.90 -7.02
N ARG A 261 -17.98 11.49 -7.30
CA ARG A 261 -16.99 12.35 -7.98
C ARG A 261 -17.44 12.76 -9.38
N PHE A 262 -17.97 11.82 -10.15
CA PHE A 262 -18.44 12.09 -11.50
C PHE A 262 -19.62 13.05 -11.52
N VAL A 263 -20.66 12.81 -10.72
CA VAL A 263 -21.84 13.68 -10.65
C VAL A 263 -21.46 15.07 -10.15
N ALA A 264 -20.67 15.16 -9.06
CA ALA A 264 -20.20 16.43 -8.52
C ALA A 264 -19.37 17.25 -9.53
N SER A 265 -18.65 16.59 -10.43
CA SER A 265 -17.87 17.27 -11.47
C SER A 265 -18.71 18.08 -12.46
N GLN A 266 -20.03 17.82 -12.55
CA GLN A 266 -20.96 18.51 -13.44
C GLN A 266 -21.98 19.38 -12.67
N MET A 267 -21.72 19.67 -11.39
CA MET A 267 -22.56 20.54 -10.55
C MET A 267 -21.98 21.97 -10.46
N ASN A 268 -22.82 22.94 -10.07
CA ASN A 268 -22.37 24.32 -9.84
C ASN A 268 -21.35 24.43 -8.69
N PRO A 269 -20.44 25.43 -8.75
CA PRO A 269 -19.51 25.74 -7.67
C PRO A 269 -20.22 25.96 -6.34
N ALA A 270 -19.55 25.64 -5.24
CA ALA A 270 -19.95 26.13 -3.92
C ALA A 270 -19.59 27.61 -3.78
N LEU A 271 -20.47 28.39 -3.17
CA LEU A 271 -20.31 29.83 -2.96
C LEU A 271 -20.15 30.11 -1.47
N PHE A 272 -19.15 30.92 -1.14
CA PHE A 272 -18.85 31.35 0.21
C PHE A 272 -18.79 32.87 0.27
N ASP A 273 -19.40 33.47 1.28
CA ASP A 273 -19.15 34.86 1.63
C ASP A 273 -17.95 34.89 2.58
N GLU A 274 -16.78 35.30 2.05
CA GLU A 274 -15.54 35.42 2.81
C GLU A 274 -15.41 36.86 3.32
N THR A 275 -15.24 37.00 4.64
CA THR A 275 -14.96 38.29 5.29
C THR A 275 -13.54 38.24 5.85
N GLN A 276 -12.69 39.15 5.37
CA GLN A 276 -11.36 39.38 5.90
C GLN A 276 -11.38 40.68 6.71
N VAL A 277 -10.90 40.61 7.94
CA VAL A 277 -10.74 41.76 8.84
C VAL A 277 -9.26 41.92 9.14
N ASP A 278 -8.68 43.03 8.71
CA ASP A 278 -7.31 43.41 9.02
C ASP A 278 -7.32 44.40 10.19
N ILE A 279 -6.43 44.16 11.15
CA ILE A 279 -6.44 44.78 12.47
C ILE A 279 -5.01 45.24 12.77
N GLU A 280 -4.85 46.54 12.98
CA GLU A 280 -3.58 47.14 13.35
C GLU A 280 -3.37 47.11 14.86
N ALA A 281 -2.17 46.72 15.27
CA ALA A 281 -1.69 46.77 16.64
C ALA A 281 -0.21 47.18 16.65
N GLY A 282 0.04 48.48 16.83
CA GLY A 282 1.39 49.05 16.72
C GLY A 282 1.96 48.84 15.31
N LYS A 283 3.09 48.13 15.21
CA LYS A 283 3.73 47.79 13.92
C LYS A 283 3.22 46.47 13.31
N THR A 284 2.29 45.80 13.96
CA THR A 284 1.82 44.46 13.57
C THR A 284 0.45 44.54 12.93
N LEU A 285 0.28 43.84 11.81
CA LEU A 285 -1.01 43.62 11.18
C LEU A 285 -1.50 42.21 11.51
N PHE A 286 -2.62 42.12 12.20
CA PHE A 286 -3.37 40.88 12.43
C PHE A 286 -4.47 40.74 11.38
N ARG A 287 -4.79 39.50 11.01
CA ARG A 287 -5.84 39.16 10.06
C ARG A 287 -6.73 38.05 10.61
N ALA A 288 -8.02 38.30 10.60
CA ALA A 288 -9.04 37.29 10.81
C ALA A 288 -9.76 37.02 9.48
N VAL A 289 -9.99 35.75 9.15
CA VAL A 289 -10.75 35.36 7.96
C VAL A 289 -11.91 34.47 8.40
N GLY A 290 -13.12 34.93 8.15
CA GLY A 290 -14.36 34.18 8.34
C GLY A 290 -14.92 33.80 6.99
N SER A 291 -15.57 32.64 6.92
CA SER A 291 -16.23 32.18 5.70
C SER A 291 -17.59 31.60 6.05
N VAL A 292 -18.63 32.06 5.36
CA VAL A 292 -19.99 31.54 5.53
C VAL A 292 -20.42 30.88 4.22
N LEU A 293 -20.86 29.62 4.30
CA LEU A 293 -21.37 28.89 3.15
C LEU A 293 -22.72 29.51 2.71
N LYS A 294 -22.75 30.07 1.51
CA LYS A 294 -23.93 30.68 0.89
C LYS A 294 -24.67 29.67 0.00
N PHE A 295 -23.91 28.80 -0.67
CA PHE A 295 -24.44 27.74 -1.51
C PHE A 295 -23.49 26.55 -1.51
N ASP A 296 -23.97 25.36 -1.15
CA ASP A 296 -23.19 24.13 -1.06
C ASP A 296 -22.75 23.58 -2.43
N GLY A 297 -23.53 23.82 -3.48
CA GLY A 297 -23.19 23.40 -4.85
C GLY A 297 -22.75 21.92 -4.91
N PHE A 298 -21.62 21.66 -5.57
CA PHE A 298 -21.06 20.31 -5.66
C PHE A 298 -20.63 19.69 -4.30
N LEU A 299 -20.36 20.49 -3.26
CA LEU A 299 -19.95 19.99 -1.94
C LEU A 299 -21.04 19.17 -1.26
N ARG A 300 -22.32 19.41 -1.63
CA ARG A 300 -23.46 18.58 -1.22
C ARG A 300 -23.23 17.09 -1.47
N LEU A 301 -22.45 16.76 -2.49
CA LEU A 301 -22.19 15.38 -2.91
C LEU A 301 -20.75 14.93 -2.67
N TYR A 302 -19.76 15.81 -2.88
CA TYR A 302 -18.36 15.42 -2.87
C TYR A 302 -17.42 16.53 -2.40
N GLN A 303 -16.52 16.16 -1.48
CA GLN A 303 -15.35 16.95 -1.08
C GLN A 303 -14.10 16.06 -1.18
N GLU A 304 -12.97 16.57 -1.67
CA GLU A 304 -11.71 15.82 -1.72
C GLU A 304 -11.18 15.50 -0.32
N GLY A 305 -10.56 14.33 -0.16
CA GLY A 305 -9.77 14.04 1.02
C GLY A 305 -8.46 14.84 0.99
N GLN A 306 -7.99 15.28 2.15
CA GLN A 306 -6.70 15.96 2.30
C GLN A 306 -5.71 15.03 3.04
N ASP A 307 -4.43 15.07 2.64
CA ASP A 307 -3.37 14.19 3.19
C ASP A 307 -2.97 14.61 4.62
N GLU A 308 -3.08 15.90 4.93
CA GLU A 308 -2.98 16.49 6.25
C GLU A 308 -4.27 17.27 6.48
N ALA A 309 -4.84 17.25 7.69
CA ALA A 309 -6.01 18.04 8.01
C ALA A 309 -5.64 19.53 8.02
N PRO A 310 -6.05 20.35 7.04
CA PRO A 310 -6.11 21.78 7.26
C PRO A 310 -7.34 22.04 8.12
N ALA A 311 -7.40 23.22 8.75
CA ALA A 311 -8.67 23.73 9.23
C ALA A 311 -9.64 23.74 8.04
N ASP A 312 -10.69 22.92 8.10
CA ASP A 312 -11.72 22.86 7.07
C ASP A 312 -12.30 24.28 6.93
N PRO A 313 -12.48 24.83 5.72
CA PRO A 313 -13.16 26.12 5.56
C PRO A 313 -14.58 26.11 6.17
N GLU A 314 -15.20 24.94 6.33
CA GLU A 314 -16.47 24.75 7.04
C GLU A 314 -16.37 24.94 8.56
N GLU A 315 -15.16 24.93 9.13
CA GLU A 315 -14.87 25.27 10.53
C GLU A 315 -14.28 26.68 10.68
N ALA A 316 -14.29 27.51 9.63
CA ALA A 316 -13.87 28.90 9.76
C ALA A 316 -14.80 29.59 10.78
N PRO A 317 -14.28 30.12 11.89
CA PRO A 317 -15.11 30.70 12.93
C PRO A 317 -15.92 31.87 12.38
N LEU A 318 -17.20 31.94 12.78
CA LEU A 318 -18.06 33.09 12.50
C LEU A 318 -17.40 34.34 13.09
N LEU A 319 -17.12 35.32 12.23
CA LEU A 319 -16.62 36.62 12.69
C LEU A 319 -17.79 37.48 13.19
N PRO A 320 -17.62 38.22 14.29
CA PRO A 320 -18.62 39.19 14.72
C PRO A 320 -18.72 40.34 13.70
N PRO A 321 -19.86 41.06 13.67
CA PRO A 321 -19.94 42.31 12.95
C PRO A 321 -18.99 43.33 13.59
N VAL A 322 -18.16 43.94 12.76
CA VAL A 322 -17.18 44.97 13.15
C VAL A 322 -17.22 46.15 12.17
N THR A 323 -16.76 47.32 12.60
CA THR A 323 -16.62 48.51 11.74
C THR A 323 -15.18 49.00 11.67
N VAL A 324 -14.79 49.61 10.55
CA VAL A 324 -13.47 50.26 10.40
C VAL A 324 -13.28 51.33 11.47
N GLY A 325 -12.12 51.35 12.11
CA GLY A 325 -11.79 52.21 13.24
C GLY A 325 -12.28 51.71 14.61
N GLU A 326 -13.00 50.58 14.67
CA GLU A 326 -13.42 49.99 15.94
C GLU A 326 -12.22 49.51 16.76
N LYS A 327 -12.21 49.89 18.04
CA LYS A 327 -11.21 49.40 19.00
C LYS A 327 -11.67 48.06 19.57
N LEU A 328 -10.83 47.05 19.43
CA LEU A 328 -11.08 45.70 19.90
C LEU A 328 -10.46 45.50 21.29
N LYS A 329 -11.18 44.82 22.17
CA LYS A 329 -10.67 44.42 23.47
C LYS A 329 -9.86 43.14 23.33
N VAL A 330 -8.60 43.20 23.76
CA VAL A 330 -7.70 42.04 23.74
C VAL A 330 -8.01 41.16 24.95
N GLN A 331 -8.48 39.95 24.70
CA GLN A 331 -8.68 38.94 25.74
C GLN A 331 -7.38 38.19 26.03
N ASN A 332 -6.66 37.82 24.97
CA ASN A 332 -5.37 37.15 25.10
C ASN A 332 -4.51 37.35 23.86
N ILE A 333 -3.19 37.28 24.02
CA ILE A 333 -2.21 37.21 22.94
C ILE A 333 -1.47 35.88 23.11
N LEU A 334 -1.54 35.05 22.08
CA LEU A 334 -1.05 33.68 22.04
C LEU A 334 0.19 33.62 21.15
N PRO A 335 1.39 33.81 21.73
CA PRO A 335 2.64 33.48 21.06
C PRO A 335 2.78 31.95 21.01
N GLU A 336 2.87 31.39 19.81
CA GLU A 336 3.07 29.97 19.59
C GLU A 336 4.45 29.71 19.00
N GLN A 337 5.32 29.09 19.79
CA GLN A 337 6.56 28.55 19.28
C GLN A 337 6.25 27.39 18.32
N LYS A 338 6.86 27.44 17.15
CA LYS A 338 6.79 26.38 16.14
C LYS A 338 8.19 26.10 15.61
N PHE A 339 8.29 24.95 14.95
CA PHE A 339 9.48 24.54 14.23
C PHE A 339 9.08 24.16 12.82
N THR A 340 9.91 24.52 11.85
CA THR A 340 9.74 24.03 10.48
C THR A 340 9.78 22.49 10.52
N GLN A 341 8.99 21.87 9.65
CA GLN A 341 8.89 20.41 9.57
C GLN A 341 9.57 19.93 8.28
N PRO A 342 10.24 18.77 8.30
CA PRO A 342 10.77 18.18 7.08
C PRO A 342 9.62 17.80 6.14
N PRO A 343 9.89 17.63 4.83
CA PRO A 343 8.88 17.16 3.91
C PRO A 343 8.32 15.79 4.37
N PRO A 344 6.99 15.58 4.33
CA PRO A 344 6.40 14.37 4.87
C PRO A 344 6.82 13.14 4.07
N ARG A 345 6.98 11.99 4.73
CA ARG A 345 7.25 10.72 4.05
C ARG A 345 6.13 10.38 3.06
N TYR A 346 6.48 9.71 1.98
CA TYR A 346 5.49 9.28 1.00
C TYR A 346 4.58 8.18 1.55
N THR A 347 3.27 8.32 1.42
CA THR A 347 2.31 7.21 1.40
C THR A 347 2.20 6.61 -0.02
N GLU A 348 1.44 5.52 -0.20
CA GLU A 348 1.14 5.02 -1.56
C GLU A 348 0.48 6.10 -2.44
N SER A 349 -0.45 6.86 -1.86
CA SER A 349 -1.17 7.96 -2.53
C SER A 349 -0.20 9.05 -3.00
N SER A 350 0.61 9.59 -2.09
CA SER A 350 1.52 10.68 -2.41
C SER A 350 2.69 10.23 -3.30
N LEU A 351 3.10 8.97 -3.25
CA LEU A 351 4.10 8.43 -4.18
C LEU A 351 3.54 8.35 -5.60
N VAL A 352 2.30 7.87 -5.78
CA VAL A 352 1.63 7.89 -7.09
C VAL A 352 1.47 9.32 -7.61
N LYS A 353 1.09 10.26 -6.74
CA LYS A 353 1.01 11.68 -7.09
C LYS A 353 2.37 12.20 -7.60
N ALA A 354 3.44 11.93 -6.87
CA ALA A 354 4.78 12.38 -7.24
C ALA A 354 5.31 11.72 -8.52
N LEU A 355 5.03 10.42 -8.74
CA LEU A 355 5.35 9.72 -9.99
C LEU A 355 4.65 10.38 -11.18
N GLU A 356 3.35 10.68 -11.05
CA GLU A 356 2.57 11.36 -12.08
C GLU A 356 3.09 12.79 -12.35
N GLU A 357 3.37 13.58 -11.31
CA GLU A 357 3.88 14.95 -11.44
C GLU A 357 5.26 15.01 -12.12
N LYS A 358 6.08 13.98 -11.94
CA LYS A 358 7.39 13.83 -12.59
C LYS A 358 7.33 13.12 -13.95
N GLY A 359 6.14 12.74 -14.44
CA GLY A 359 6.02 12.00 -15.72
C GLY A 359 6.57 10.57 -15.69
N ILE A 360 6.81 10.00 -14.50
CA ILE A 360 7.42 8.69 -14.30
C ILE A 360 6.32 7.62 -14.18
N GLY A 361 6.30 6.71 -15.16
CA GLY A 361 5.26 5.69 -15.26
C GLY A 361 3.96 6.21 -15.86
N ARG A 362 2.94 5.35 -15.91
CA ARG A 362 1.66 5.59 -16.59
C ARG A 362 0.51 4.99 -15.76
N PRO A 363 -0.76 5.33 -16.04
CA PRO A 363 -1.92 4.72 -15.39
C PRO A 363 -1.87 3.18 -15.29
N SER A 364 -1.28 2.53 -16.29
CA SER A 364 -1.12 1.09 -16.35
C SER A 364 -0.07 0.52 -15.40
N THR A 365 0.86 1.33 -14.88
CA THR A 365 2.04 0.87 -14.14
C THR A 365 2.13 1.35 -12.69
N TYR A 366 1.45 2.43 -12.28
CA TYR A 366 1.54 2.97 -10.91
C TYR A 366 1.38 1.92 -9.81
N ALA A 367 0.28 1.16 -9.83
CA ALA A 367 0.02 0.16 -8.81
C ALA A 367 1.06 -0.97 -8.78
N GLN A 368 1.60 -1.34 -9.95
CA GLN A 368 2.64 -2.36 -10.07
C GLN A 368 3.98 -1.84 -9.53
N ILE A 369 4.36 -0.60 -9.85
CA ILE A 369 5.59 0.03 -9.38
C ILE A 369 5.63 0.02 -7.85
N VAL A 370 4.58 0.55 -7.22
CA VAL A 370 4.44 0.61 -5.76
C VAL A 370 4.42 -0.79 -5.15
N SER A 371 3.68 -1.73 -5.75
CA SER A 371 3.64 -3.11 -5.23
C SER A 371 5.01 -3.79 -5.28
N VAL A 372 5.80 -3.57 -6.33
CA VAL A 372 7.10 -4.23 -6.49
C VAL A 372 8.11 -3.77 -5.44
N ILE A 373 8.20 -2.45 -5.16
CA ILE A 373 9.16 -1.96 -4.16
C ILE A 373 8.81 -2.45 -2.74
N ILE A 374 7.52 -2.69 -2.46
CA ILE A 374 7.05 -3.30 -1.20
C ILE A 374 7.33 -4.81 -1.19
N ASP A 375 6.91 -5.54 -2.23
CA ASP A 375 7.02 -7.00 -2.31
C ASP A 375 8.50 -7.47 -2.32
N ARG A 376 9.42 -6.59 -2.73
CA ARG A 376 10.88 -6.80 -2.70
C ARG A 376 11.54 -6.39 -1.38
N GLU A 377 10.76 -5.92 -0.41
CA GLU A 377 11.22 -5.48 0.91
C GLU A 377 12.25 -4.34 0.82
N TYR A 378 12.22 -3.53 -0.25
CA TYR A 378 13.08 -2.35 -0.34
C TYR A 378 12.55 -1.20 0.51
N VAL A 379 11.23 -1.12 0.64
CA VAL A 379 10.55 -0.21 1.54
C VAL A 379 9.68 -0.99 2.52
N ARG A 380 9.48 -0.43 3.70
CA ARG A 380 8.46 -0.85 4.66
C ARG A 380 7.52 0.32 4.93
N LYS A 381 6.39 0.04 5.56
CA LYS A 381 5.49 1.09 6.04
C LYS A 381 5.62 1.26 7.54
N ASP A 382 5.57 2.49 8.01
CA ASP A 382 5.39 2.80 9.42
C ASP A 382 3.93 2.52 9.87
N THR A 383 3.64 2.78 11.14
CA THR A 383 2.32 2.61 11.75
C THR A 383 1.23 3.47 11.10
N GLU A 384 1.62 4.58 10.47
CA GLU A 384 0.72 5.51 9.76
C GLU A 384 0.61 5.20 8.26
N GLY A 385 1.30 4.15 7.78
CA GLY A 385 1.26 3.72 6.38
C GLY A 385 2.20 4.50 5.44
N ARG A 386 3.12 5.29 5.99
CA ARG A 386 4.14 6.03 5.23
C ARG A 386 5.36 5.16 4.96
N PHE A 387 6.01 5.35 3.82
CA PHE A 387 7.16 4.58 3.38
C PHE A 387 8.42 4.99 4.12
N LEU A 388 9.11 3.98 4.63
CA LEU A 388 10.47 4.04 5.12
C LEU A 388 11.34 3.18 4.21
N PRO A 389 12.45 3.71 3.67
CA PRO A 389 13.41 2.86 2.99
C PRO A 389 14.02 1.89 4.01
N THR A 390 14.30 0.67 3.56
CA THR A 390 15.09 -0.28 4.33
C THR A 390 16.57 -0.05 4.04
N GLU A 391 17.45 -0.54 4.91
CA GLU A 391 18.91 -0.48 4.66
C GLU A 391 19.29 -1.08 3.30
N ILE A 392 18.64 -2.18 2.91
CA ILE A 392 18.87 -2.78 1.59
C ILE A 392 18.32 -1.93 0.46
N GLY A 393 17.22 -1.20 0.68
CA GLY A 393 16.68 -0.23 -0.27
C GLY A 393 17.65 0.92 -0.52
N GLU A 394 18.20 1.51 0.55
CA GLU A 394 19.20 2.59 0.46
C GLU A 394 20.46 2.11 -0.26
N VAL A 395 21.03 0.97 0.17
CA VAL A 395 22.23 0.40 -0.45
C VAL A 395 22.04 0.09 -1.93
N VAL A 396 20.89 -0.48 -2.31
CA VAL A 396 20.61 -0.75 -3.73
C VAL A 396 20.48 0.55 -4.50
N THR A 397 19.76 1.54 -3.97
CA THR A 397 19.67 2.86 -4.60
C THR A 397 21.05 3.48 -4.81
N ASP A 398 21.92 3.46 -3.80
CA ASP A 398 23.25 4.06 -3.87
C ASP A 398 24.14 3.41 -4.92
N LEU A 399 24.17 2.07 -4.94
CA LEU A 399 24.94 1.35 -5.95
C LEU A 399 24.40 1.58 -7.36
N LEU A 400 23.09 1.73 -7.51
CA LEU A 400 22.50 1.99 -8.83
C LEU A 400 22.76 3.41 -9.30
N VAL A 401 22.50 4.42 -8.46
CA VAL A 401 22.69 5.83 -8.81
C VAL A 401 24.18 6.16 -9.06
N ALA A 402 25.10 5.54 -8.32
CA ALA A 402 26.54 5.79 -8.50
C ALA A 402 27.13 5.22 -9.82
N HIS A 403 26.45 4.27 -10.47
CA HIS A 403 27.00 3.55 -11.64
C HIS A 403 26.09 3.56 -12.88
N PHE A 404 24.86 4.04 -12.74
CA PHE A 404 23.84 4.13 -13.79
C PHE A 404 23.04 5.43 -13.55
N ASP A 405 23.75 6.55 -13.48
CA ASP A 405 23.20 7.84 -13.05
C ASP A 405 22.12 8.32 -14.03
N GLU A 406 22.35 8.16 -15.34
CA GLU A 406 21.38 8.52 -16.40
C GLU A 406 20.13 7.62 -16.33
N ILE A 407 20.27 6.30 -16.29
CA ILE A 407 19.12 5.37 -16.37
C ILE A 407 18.17 5.48 -15.16
N PHE A 408 18.71 5.82 -13.98
CA PHE A 408 17.91 6.00 -12.78
C PHE A 408 17.66 7.47 -12.43
N ASP A 409 17.95 8.38 -13.35
CA ASP A 409 17.55 9.78 -13.27
C ASP A 409 16.03 9.96 -13.47
N TYR A 410 15.47 10.97 -12.82
CA TYR A 410 14.04 11.28 -12.89
C TYR A 410 13.63 11.77 -14.29
N ASP A 411 14.40 12.69 -14.86
CA ASP A 411 14.07 13.34 -16.12
C ASP A 411 14.35 12.39 -17.29
N TYR A 412 15.43 11.62 -17.24
CA TYR A 412 15.68 10.56 -18.22
C TYR A 412 14.57 9.50 -18.23
N THR A 413 14.10 9.08 -17.05
CA THR A 413 13.00 8.11 -16.96
C THR A 413 11.70 8.66 -17.51
N ALA A 414 11.41 9.95 -17.27
CA ALA A 414 10.25 10.63 -17.83
C ALA A 414 10.35 10.74 -19.36
N LYS A 415 11.53 11.10 -19.88
CA LYS A 415 11.82 11.15 -21.31
C LYS A 415 11.59 9.80 -21.97
N LEU A 416 12.12 8.70 -21.42
CA LEU A 416 11.87 7.37 -21.97
C LEU A 416 10.38 7.00 -22.03
N GLU A 417 9.55 7.51 -21.12
CA GLU A 417 8.12 7.28 -21.22
C GLU A 417 7.48 8.15 -22.32
N GLN A 418 8.01 9.35 -22.58
CA GLN A 418 7.62 10.17 -23.73
C GLN A 418 8.05 9.52 -25.05
N ASP A 419 9.27 9.00 -25.16
CA ASP A 419 9.75 8.29 -26.35
C ASP A 419 8.83 7.09 -26.69
N LEU A 420 8.32 6.39 -25.67
CA LEU A 420 7.33 5.32 -25.84
C LEU A 420 5.99 5.84 -26.39
N ASP A 421 5.56 7.03 -25.99
CA ASP A 421 4.34 7.67 -26.51
C ASP A 421 4.55 8.15 -27.95
N GLU A 422 5.75 8.66 -28.29
CA GLU A 422 6.13 9.04 -29.65
C GLU A 422 6.17 7.81 -30.58
N ILE A 423 6.68 6.66 -30.11
CA ILE A 423 6.58 5.38 -30.82
C ILE A 423 5.11 4.98 -31.01
N GLU A 424 4.26 5.10 -29.97
CA GLU A 424 2.82 4.80 -30.08
C GLU A 424 2.12 5.65 -31.15
N ASN A 425 2.54 6.92 -31.28
CA ASN A 425 2.02 7.86 -32.27
C ASN A 425 2.68 7.74 -33.66
N GLY A 426 3.70 6.88 -33.82
CA GLY A 426 4.44 6.70 -35.08
C GLY A 426 5.38 7.86 -35.42
N GLN A 427 5.80 8.62 -34.41
CA GLN A 427 6.73 9.75 -34.53
C GLN A 427 8.19 9.34 -34.32
N GLU A 428 8.43 8.18 -33.70
CA GLU A 428 9.76 7.67 -33.35
C GLU A 428 9.92 6.20 -33.76
N ASP A 429 11.14 5.79 -34.16
CA ASP A 429 11.43 4.40 -34.52
C ASP A 429 11.85 3.58 -33.30
N TRP A 430 11.06 2.55 -33.02
CA TRP A 430 11.22 1.73 -31.84
C TRP A 430 12.56 0.97 -31.78
N VAL A 431 13.15 0.61 -32.93
CA VAL A 431 14.45 -0.08 -32.99
C VAL A 431 15.58 0.90 -32.71
N HIS A 432 15.47 2.12 -33.24
CA HIS A 432 16.40 3.21 -32.97
C HIS A 432 16.46 3.53 -31.49
N THR A 433 15.31 3.80 -30.84
CA THR A 433 15.23 4.05 -29.39
C THR A 433 15.87 2.93 -28.56
N LEU A 434 15.63 1.66 -28.93
CA LEU A 434 16.24 0.52 -28.24
C LEU A 434 17.76 0.46 -28.41
N LYS A 435 18.27 0.81 -29.59
CA LYS A 435 19.71 0.81 -29.88
C LYS A 435 20.41 1.90 -29.07
N GLU A 436 19.88 3.11 -29.06
CA GLU A 436 20.43 4.24 -28.31
C GLU A 436 20.48 3.95 -26.80
N PHE A 437 19.35 3.47 -26.25
CA PHE A 437 19.31 3.04 -24.86
C PHE A 437 20.35 1.95 -24.56
N TYR A 438 20.44 0.91 -25.41
CA TYR A 438 21.29 -0.23 -25.12
C TYR A 438 22.78 0.08 -25.27
N SER A 439 23.18 0.97 -26.18
CA SER A 439 24.59 1.36 -26.33
C SER A 439 25.13 1.96 -25.04
N GLU A 440 24.39 2.89 -24.45
CA GLU A 440 24.81 3.57 -23.23
C GLU A 440 24.73 2.63 -22.03
N PHE A 441 23.60 1.94 -21.87
CA PHE A 441 23.40 0.96 -20.80
C PHE A 441 24.46 -0.15 -20.79
N ALA A 442 24.86 -0.64 -21.96
CA ALA A 442 25.88 -1.68 -22.05
C ALA A 442 27.25 -1.18 -21.58
N ARG A 443 27.60 0.08 -21.87
CA ARG A 443 28.84 0.73 -21.42
C ARG A 443 28.87 0.85 -19.90
N GLU A 444 27.82 1.46 -19.32
CA GLU A 444 27.66 1.59 -17.86
C GLU A 444 27.70 0.23 -17.16
N LEU A 445 27.02 -0.77 -17.71
CA LEU A 445 26.99 -2.11 -17.13
C LEU A 445 28.38 -2.77 -17.06
N GLN A 446 29.25 -2.56 -18.05
CA GLN A 446 30.60 -3.10 -18.00
C GLN A 446 31.46 -2.39 -16.95
N LEU A 447 31.37 -1.06 -16.87
CA LEU A 447 32.04 -0.28 -15.83
C LEU A 447 31.57 -0.73 -14.43
N ALA A 448 30.25 -0.83 -14.23
CA ALA A 448 29.64 -1.27 -12.99
C ALA A 448 30.08 -2.68 -12.55
N LYS A 449 30.32 -3.62 -13.48
CA LYS A 449 30.84 -4.95 -13.10
C LYS A 449 32.21 -4.87 -12.43
N VAL A 450 33.05 -3.95 -12.89
CA VAL A 450 34.41 -3.77 -12.38
C VAL A 450 34.39 -2.91 -11.13
N GLU A 451 33.82 -1.72 -11.23
CA GLU A 451 33.95 -0.65 -10.23
C GLU A 451 32.95 -0.74 -9.08
N MET A 452 31.77 -1.35 -9.31
CA MET A 452 30.74 -1.41 -8.27
C MET A 452 31.26 -2.13 -7.04
N LYS A 453 31.11 -1.46 -5.89
CA LYS A 453 31.52 -1.98 -4.59
C LYS A 453 30.89 -3.35 -4.32
N ASN A 454 31.71 -4.31 -3.90
CA ASN A 454 31.25 -5.66 -3.55
C ASN A 454 31.07 -5.81 -2.04
N LEU A 455 29.87 -5.51 -1.57
CA LEU A 455 29.49 -5.56 -0.16
C LEU A 455 29.57 -6.97 0.43
N LYS A 456 29.47 -8.03 -0.38
CA LYS A 456 29.65 -9.41 0.11
C LYS A 456 31.06 -9.71 0.60
N LYS A 457 32.05 -8.99 0.07
CA LYS A 457 33.46 -9.14 0.45
C LYS A 457 33.87 -8.13 1.51
N GLU A 458 32.99 -7.21 1.88
CA GLU A 458 33.27 -6.20 2.88
C GLU A 458 33.15 -6.80 4.27
N GLU A 459 34.21 -6.63 5.05
CA GLU A 459 34.26 -7.00 6.45
C GLU A 459 34.75 -5.78 7.22
N THR A 460 33.89 -5.21 8.06
CA THR A 460 34.27 -4.09 8.93
C THR A 460 34.39 -4.57 10.37
N PRO A 461 35.46 -4.20 11.10
CA PRO A 461 35.56 -4.49 12.52
C PRO A 461 34.36 -3.94 13.29
N ALA A 462 33.74 -4.76 14.13
CA ALA A 462 32.57 -4.36 14.92
C ALA A 462 32.95 -3.70 16.26
N GLY A 463 34.25 -3.69 16.61
CA GLY A 463 34.74 -3.18 17.89
C GLY A 463 34.36 -4.02 19.10
N ILE A 464 33.86 -5.26 18.90
CA ILE A 464 33.47 -6.17 19.99
C ILE A 464 34.15 -7.54 19.85
N GLN A 465 34.39 -8.23 20.97
CA GLN A 465 35.04 -9.55 21.00
C GLN A 465 34.04 -10.70 20.91
N CYS A 466 34.47 -11.81 20.30
CA CYS A 466 33.70 -13.03 20.15
C CYS A 466 33.56 -13.75 21.49
N THR A 467 32.32 -13.92 21.94
CA THR A 467 31.97 -14.62 23.20
C THR A 467 32.37 -16.10 23.25
N LYS A 468 32.82 -16.70 22.14
CA LYS A 468 33.24 -18.11 22.07
C LYS A 468 34.75 -18.32 22.03
N CYS A 469 35.52 -17.39 21.47
CA CYS A 469 36.96 -17.59 21.27
C CYS A 469 37.81 -16.34 21.49
N GLY A 470 37.21 -15.23 21.95
CA GLY A 470 37.91 -13.97 22.24
C GLY A 470 38.34 -13.15 21.02
N SER A 471 38.41 -13.74 19.82
CA SER A 471 38.77 -13.03 18.58
C SER A 471 37.77 -11.93 18.24
N GLU A 472 38.18 -10.89 17.52
CA GLU A 472 37.31 -9.78 17.11
C GLU A 472 36.09 -10.24 16.28
N MET A 473 34.95 -9.55 16.42
CA MET A 473 33.78 -9.73 15.58
C MET A 473 33.82 -8.76 14.39
N MET A 474 33.48 -9.26 13.21
CA MET A 474 33.38 -8.50 11.96
C MET A 474 31.91 -8.35 11.58
N ILE A 475 31.51 -7.16 11.14
CA ILE A 475 30.25 -6.93 10.44
C ILE A 475 30.41 -7.46 9.01
N ARG A 476 29.56 -8.42 8.65
CA ARG A 476 29.51 -9.03 7.32
C ARG A 476 28.12 -8.93 6.72
N TRP A 477 28.03 -8.93 5.39
CA TRP A 477 26.76 -8.95 4.67
C TRP A 477 26.28 -10.37 4.42
N GLY A 478 25.13 -10.71 5.01
CA GLY A 478 24.47 -12.00 4.86
C GLY A 478 23.17 -11.92 4.07
N ARG A 479 22.51 -13.07 3.94
CA ARG A 479 21.21 -13.14 3.26
C ARG A 479 20.12 -12.27 3.92
N PHE A 480 20.26 -11.93 5.19
CA PHE A 480 19.27 -11.17 5.97
C PHE A 480 19.71 -9.73 6.28
N GLY A 481 20.78 -9.25 5.63
CA GLY A 481 21.41 -7.96 5.95
C GLY A 481 22.72 -8.16 6.70
N LYS A 482 23.19 -7.09 7.34
CA LYS A 482 24.42 -7.11 8.12
C LYS A 482 24.25 -8.00 9.37
N PHE A 483 25.29 -8.75 9.69
CA PHE A 483 25.38 -9.57 10.89
C PHE A 483 26.81 -9.59 11.40
N LEU A 484 27.00 -9.91 12.67
CA LEU A 484 28.30 -10.06 13.28
C LEU A 484 28.78 -11.49 13.06
N ALA A 485 30.01 -11.67 12.59
CA ALA A 485 30.68 -12.94 12.42
C ALA A 485 32.06 -12.88 13.06
N CYS A 486 32.48 -13.95 13.75
CA CYS A 486 33.83 -14.00 14.29
C CYS A 486 34.89 -13.90 13.16
N SER A 487 35.92 -13.08 13.36
CA SER A 487 37.04 -12.92 12.41
C SER A 487 37.78 -14.25 12.16
N ASN A 488 37.76 -15.17 13.12
CA ASN A 488 38.40 -16.48 13.03
C ASN A 488 37.55 -17.55 12.29
N TYR A 489 36.56 -17.15 11.48
CA TYR A 489 35.83 -18.06 10.59
C TYR A 489 36.77 -18.59 9.47
N PRO A 490 36.79 -19.90 9.13
CA PRO A 490 35.79 -20.92 9.45
C PRO A 490 36.02 -21.71 10.76
N ALA A 491 37.15 -21.48 11.46
CA ALA A 491 37.49 -22.19 12.70
C ALA A 491 36.51 -21.87 13.84
N CYS A 492 36.11 -20.60 13.98
CA CYS A 492 35.03 -20.17 14.86
C CYS A 492 33.79 -19.75 14.06
N LYS A 493 32.71 -20.53 14.16
CA LYS A 493 31.43 -20.27 13.48
C LYS A 493 30.47 -19.41 14.30
N ASN A 494 30.98 -18.61 15.24
CA ASN A 494 30.13 -17.74 16.05
C ASN A 494 29.58 -16.60 15.21
N THR A 495 28.27 -16.37 15.27
CA THR A 495 27.59 -15.29 14.57
C THR A 495 26.51 -14.69 15.47
N GLN A 496 26.29 -13.37 15.38
CA GLN A 496 25.29 -12.65 16.16
C GLN A 496 24.55 -11.65 15.25
N GLU A 497 23.33 -11.27 15.63
CA GLU A 497 22.63 -10.18 14.97
C GLU A 497 23.17 -8.83 15.46
N ILE A 498 23.18 -7.82 14.60
CA ILE A 498 23.54 -6.45 15.00
C ILE A 498 22.34 -5.85 15.73
N ALA A 499 22.54 -5.39 16.97
CA ALA A 499 21.53 -4.60 17.66
C ALA A 499 21.26 -3.33 16.84
N LYS A 500 20.02 -3.08 16.45
CA LYS A 500 19.66 -1.85 15.75
C LYS A 500 19.75 -0.69 16.74
N GLU A 501 20.35 0.42 16.33
CA GLU A 501 20.22 1.67 17.07
C GLU A 501 18.74 2.02 17.22
N ALA A 502 18.34 2.28 18.47
CA ALA A 502 17.00 2.69 18.82
C ALA A 502 16.70 4.05 18.18
N SER A 503 16.05 4.05 17.02
CA SER A 503 15.43 5.25 16.50
C SER A 503 14.21 5.57 17.36
N THR A 504 14.32 6.64 18.17
CA THR A 504 13.29 7.25 19.03
C THR A 504 12.68 6.35 20.14
N PRO A 505 12.69 6.79 21.42
CA PRO A 505 11.95 6.11 22.47
C PRO A 505 10.45 6.20 22.16
N GLY A 506 9.84 5.05 21.82
CA GLY A 506 8.39 4.93 21.62
C GLY A 506 7.93 4.04 20.45
N ALA A 507 8.82 3.55 19.57
CA ALA A 507 8.40 2.87 18.33
C ALA A 507 8.66 1.35 18.26
N ASP A 508 9.37 0.73 19.21
CA ASP A 508 9.51 -0.73 19.27
C ASP A 508 9.18 -1.20 20.68
N GLY A 509 7.96 -1.69 20.87
CA GLY A 509 7.55 -2.36 22.09
C GLY A 509 8.33 -3.66 22.29
N GLU A 510 9.46 -3.58 22.99
CA GLU A 510 10.08 -4.72 23.66
C GLU A 510 9.20 -5.09 24.85
N ALA A 511 8.05 -5.72 24.58
CA ALA A 511 7.28 -6.37 25.62
C ALA A 511 7.99 -7.69 25.97
N PRO A 512 8.50 -7.88 27.21
CA PRO A 512 8.81 -9.22 27.69
C PRO A 512 7.56 -10.10 27.54
N ALA A 513 7.74 -11.40 27.25
CA ALA A 513 6.62 -12.32 27.35
C ALA A 513 6.01 -12.22 28.75
N THR A 514 4.69 -12.19 28.88
CA THR A 514 4.00 -12.19 30.18
C THR A 514 4.29 -13.46 30.98
N ASP A 515 4.63 -14.56 30.30
CA ASP A 515 4.89 -15.85 30.92
C ASP A 515 6.38 -16.24 30.88
N PRO A 516 6.96 -16.73 32.00
CA PRO A 516 8.30 -17.29 32.01
C PRO A 516 8.38 -18.55 31.13
N CYS A 517 9.60 -18.89 30.74
CA CYS A 517 9.87 -20.09 29.97
C CYS A 517 9.44 -21.34 30.74
N ASP A 518 8.65 -22.19 30.09
CA ASP A 518 8.10 -23.45 30.62
C ASP A 518 9.15 -24.52 30.92
N LYS A 519 10.39 -24.32 30.46
CA LYS A 519 11.51 -25.25 30.71
C LYS A 519 12.50 -24.76 31.76
N CYS A 520 12.79 -23.46 31.77
CA CYS A 520 13.89 -22.87 32.55
C CYS A 520 13.40 -21.90 33.64
N GLY A 521 12.13 -21.51 33.64
CA GLY A 521 11.58 -20.46 34.52
C GLY A 521 12.07 -19.04 34.21
N GLN A 522 13.09 -18.88 33.35
CA GLN A 522 13.62 -17.56 32.99
C GLN A 522 12.72 -16.81 32.00
N PRO A 523 12.82 -15.46 31.94
CA PRO A 523 12.07 -14.65 31.00
C PRO A 523 12.28 -15.09 29.54
N MET A 524 11.26 -14.91 28.71
CA MET A 524 11.41 -15.12 27.27
C MET A 524 11.49 -13.78 26.53
N VAL A 525 12.46 -13.68 25.63
CA VAL A 525 12.76 -12.50 24.80
C VAL A 525 12.27 -12.70 23.37
N LEU A 526 11.64 -11.67 22.80
CA LEU A 526 11.14 -11.71 21.42
C LEU A 526 12.31 -11.63 20.44
N LYS A 527 12.44 -12.61 19.55
CA LYS A 527 13.48 -12.72 18.52
C LYS A 527 12.87 -12.92 17.15
N LYS A 528 13.61 -12.56 16.10
CA LYS A 528 13.20 -12.75 14.70
C LYS A 528 13.91 -13.97 14.11
N GLY A 529 13.14 -14.86 13.51
CA GLY A 529 13.66 -16.09 12.93
C GLY A 529 13.30 -16.25 11.47
N ARG A 530 13.82 -17.32 10.85
CA ARG A 530 13.51 -17.73 9.47
C ARG A 530 11.99 -17.85 9.17
N TYR A 531 11.17 -17.97 10.22
CA TYR A 531 9.75 -18.29 10.12
C TYR A 531 8.83 -17.24 10.78
N GLY A 532 9.36 -16.05 11.07
CA GLY A 532 8.66 -14.97 11.77
C GLY A 532 9.22 -14.69 13.17
N ASP A 533 8.57 -13.77 13.87
CA ASP A 533 8.86 -13.41 15.26
C ASP A 533 8.53 -14.60 16.19
N PHE A 534 9.34 -14.84 17.22
CA PHE A 534 9.19 -15.92 18.20
C PHE A 534 9.83 -15.52 19.54
N PHE A 535 9.34 -16.03 20.66
CA PHE A 535 9.98 -15.86 21.97
C PHE A 535 11.08 -16.92 22.17
N ALA A 536 12.23 -16.56 22.75
CA ALA A 536 13.32 -17.47 23.13
C ALA A 536 13.65 -17.34 24.62
N CYS A 537 13.96 -18.44 25.34
CA CYS A 537 14.43 -18.35 26.75
C CYS A 537 15.68 -17.45 26.80
N SER A 538 15.71 -16.51 27.75
CA SER A 538 16.86 -15.62 28.00
C SER A 538 18.12 -16.41 28.37
N GLY A 539 17.96 -17.59 28.97
CA GLY A 539 19.05 -18.50 29.35
C GLY A 539 19.69 -19.26 28.17
N TYR A 540 19.57 -18.78 26.93
CA TYR A 540 20.31 -19.35 25.80
C TYR A 540 21.81 -19.04 25.95
N PRO A 541 22.74 -19.99 25.71
CA PRO A 541 22.56 -21.26 25.00
C PRO A 541 22.11 -22.46 25.84
N ASP A 542 22.10 -22.33 27.17
CA ASP A 542 21.85 -23.43 28.11
C ASP A 542 20.39 -23.91 28.07
N CYS A 543 19.45 -22.99 27.85
CA CYS A 543 18.07 -23.31 27.52
C CYS A 543 17.71 -22.83 26.12
N ARG A 544 17.51 -23.79 25.21
CA ARG A 544 17.15 -23.54 23.80
C ARG A 544 15.64 -23.47 23.54
N ASN A 545 14.84 -23.25 24.58
CA ASN A 545 13.39 -23.23 24.43
C ASN A 545 12.93 -22.02 23.62
N THR A 546 11.96 -22.23 22.72
CA THR A 546 11.38 -21.18 21.89
C THR A 546 9.88 -21.35 21.77
N ARG A 547 9.14 -20.24 21.71
CA ARG A 547 7.68 -20.21 21.53
C ARG A 547 7.32 -19.35 20.33
N LYS A 548 6.43 -19.85 19.47
CA LYS A 548 5.98 -19.12 18.28
C LYS A 548 4.84 -18.17 18.63
N ILE A 549 4.85 -16.95 18.09
CA ILE A 549 3.77 -15.98 18.29
C ILE A 549 2.90 -15.81 17.04
N VAL A 550 1.64 -15.42 17.25
CA VAL A 550 0.73 -14.98 16.18
C VAL A 550 0.16 -13.63 16.58
N ARG A 551 0.28 -12.64 15.68
CA ARG A 551 -0.36 -11.33 15.83
C ARG A 551 -1.78 -11.39 15.27
N ILE A 552 -2.78 -11.23 16.14
CA ILE A 552 -4.18 -11.11 15.74
C ILE A 552 -4.66 -9.73 16.22
N LYS A 553 -5.08 -8.86 15.30
CA LYS A 553 -5.62 -7.52 15.60
C LYS A 553 -4.73 -6.66 16.55
N GLY A 554 -3.40 -6.78 16.45
CA GLY A 554 -2.47 -5.99 17.28
C GLY A 554 -2.09 -6.63 18.62
N GLU A 555 -2.73 -7.73 19.02
CA GLU A 555 -2.35 -8.50 20.21
C GLU A 555 -1.40 -9.66 19.84
N THR A 556 -0.34 -9.82 20.62
CA THR A 556 0.61 -10.95 20.49
C THR A 556 0.13 -12.10 21.37
N LYS A 557 -0.42 -13.17 20.78
CA LYS A 557 -0.79 -14.39 21.52
C LYS A 557 0.22 -15.50 21.26
N VAL A 558 0.61 -16.19 22.34
CA VAL A 558 1.43 -17.40 22.30
C VAL A 558 0.50 -18.58 22.00
N HIS A 559 0.81 -19.37 20.97
CA HIS A 559 0.11 -20.65 20.77
C HIS A 559 0.62 -21.66 21.79
N ALA A 560 -0.25 -22.09 22.72
CA ALA A 560 0.01 -23.24 23.57
C ALA A 560 -0.32 -24.54 22.82
N ASP A 561 0.47 -25.59 23.04
CA ASP A 561 0.19 -26.92 22.53
C ASP A 561 -1.09 -27.47 23.18
N LYS A 562 -2.04 -27.94 22.38
CA LYS A 562 -3.27 -28.55 22.91
C LYS A 562 -3.06 -30.06 23.10
N PRO A 563 -3.15 -30.61 24.34
CA PRO A 563 -3.01 -32.04 24.57
C PRO A 563 -4.16 -32.83 23.94
N LEU A 564 -3.83 -34.04 23.47
CA LEU A 564 -4.77 -35.05 23.04
C LEU A 564 -4.67 -36.26 23.97
N ASP A 565 -5.75 -37.00 24.12
CA ASP A 565 -5.82 -38.21 24.95
C ASP A 565 -5.08 -39.41 24.31
N GLU A 566 -4.59 -39.25 23.09
CA GLU A 566 -3.83 -40.27 22.36
C GLU A 566 -2.34 -40.24 22.73
N THR A 567 -1.73 -41.42 22.92
CA THR A 567 -0.29 -41.56 23.19
C THR A 567 0.53 -41.72 21.91
N CYS A 568 1.75 -41.21 21.92
CA CYS A 568 2.71 -41.35 20.83
C CYS A 568 3.19 -42.81 20.72
N PRO A 569 3.04 -43.48 19.56
CA PRO A 569 3.45 -44.87 19.39
C PRO A 569 4.97 -45.08 19.37
N GLN A 570 5.77 -44.00 19.31
CA GLN A 570 7.23 -44.10 19.33
C GLN A 570 7.85 -43.94 20.72
N CYS A 571 7.20 -43.24 21.65
CA CYS A 571 7.81 -42.95 22.97
C CYS A 571 6.83 -42.95 24.14
N GLY A 572 5.55 -43.27 23.92
CA GLY A 572 4.52 -43.34 24.96
C GLY A 572 4.03 -42.00 25.50
N ALA A 573 4.68 -40.87 25.17
CA ALA A 573 4.23 -39.55 25.61
C ALA A 573 2.97 -39.08 24.88
N ASN A 574 2.15 -38.20 25.47
CA ASN A 574 0.91 -37.73 24.84
C ASN A 574 1.17 -37.01 23.51
N LEU A 575 0.26 -37.19 22.56
CA LEU A 575 0.19 -36.40 21.34
C LEU A 575 -0.39 -35.02 21.67
N VAL A 576 0.07 -34.01 20.94
CA VAL A 576 -0.39 -32.63 21.07
C VAL A 576 -0.62 -32.04 19.68
N ILE A 577 -1.57 -31.12 19.56
CA ILE A 577 -1.75 -30.31 18.35
C ILE A 577 -0.72 -29.17 18.39
N LYS A 578 0.20 -29.16 17.43
CA LYS A 578 1.22 -28.11 17.23
C LYS A 578 0.91 -27.30 15.97
N HIS A 579 1.46 -26.09 15.87
CA HIS A 579 1.30 -25.24 14.67
C HIS A 579 2.57 -25.16 13.82
N GLY A 580 2.46 -25.61 12.56
CA GLY A 580 3.55 -25.64 11.58
C GLY A 580 3.41 -24.59 10.48
N ARG A 581 4.25 -24.70 9.43
CA ARG A 581 4.19 -23.84 8.22
C ARG A 581 2.86 -23.96 7.46
N PHE A 582 2.21 -25.12 7.56
CA PHE A 582 1.04 -25.48 6.75
C PHE A 582 -0.26 -25.59 7.59
N GLY A 583 -0.26 -25.04 8.80
CA GLY A 583 -1.36 -25.12 9.76
C GLY A 583 -1.06 -26.06 10.93
N GLU A 584 -2.12 -26.42 11.65
CA GLU A 584 -2.09 -27.38 12.75
C GLU A 584 -1.67 -28.78 12.28
N PHE A 585 -0.88 -29.45 13.11
CA PHE A 585 -0.49 -30.84 12.92
C PHE A 585 -0.36 -31.53 14.27
N THR A 586 -0.75 -32.79 14.35
CA THR A 586 -0.62 -33.59 15.56
C THR A 586 0.78 -34.20 15.63
N ALA A 587 1.49 -33.96 16.72
CA ALA A 587 2.84 -34.48 16.93
C ALA A 587 3.07 -34.89 18.38
N CYS A 588 4.15 -35.63 18.64
CA CYS A 588 4.54 -35.98 19.98
C CYS A 588 4.81 -34.73 20.84
N SER A 589 4.34 -34.71 22.09
CA SER A 589 4.65 -33.68 23.09
C SER A 589 6.17 -33.47 23.25
N ARG A 590 6.96 -34.54 23.20
CA ARG A 590 8.44 -34.52 23.26
C ARG A 590 9.15 -34.08 21.95
N TYR A 591 8.45 -33.50 20.99
CA TYR A 591 9.13 -32.94 19.79
C TYR A 591 10.02 -31.75 20.21
N PRO A 592 11.30 -31.66 19.78
CA PRO A 592 11.94 -32.36 18.66
C PRO A 592 12.72 -33.65 19.01
N GLU A 593 12.76 -34.06 20.28
CA GLU A 593 13.47 -35.27 20.73
C GLU A 593 12.79 -36.53 20.18
N CYS A 594 11.45 -36.59 20.21
CA CYS A 594 10.66 -37.55 19.46
C CYS A 594 10.03 -36.87 18.23
N LYS A 595 10.44 -37.29 17.02
CA LYS A 595 10.02 -36.67 15.75
C LYS A 595 8.71 -37.25 15.18
N TYR A 596 7.95 -38.01 15.97
CA TYR A 596 6.68 -38.57 15.54
C TYR A 596 5.67 -37.47 15.20
N ILE A 597 5.10 -37.54 13.99
CA ILE A 597 4.02 -36.70 13.50
C ILE A 597 2.91 -37.64 13.01
N LYS A 598 1.71 -37.50 13.56
CA LYS A 598 0.55 -38.28 13.13
C LYS A 598 0.15 -37.79 11.74
N ARG A 599 0.18 -38.72 10.77
CA ARG A 599 -0.19 -38.45 9.38
C ARG A 599 -1.61 -38.95 9.14
N GLU A 600 -2.45 -38.13 8.52
CA GLU A 600 -3.78 -38.54 8.06
C GLU A 600 -3.63 -39.32 6.75
N THR A 601 -3.55 -40.64 6.85
CA THR A 601 -3.52 -41.56 5.71
C THR A 601 -4.94 -41.78 5.17
N THR A 602 -5.05 -42.05 3.86
CA THR A 602 -6.32 -42.41 3.22
C THR A 602 -6.50 -43.92 3.05
N GLY A 603 -5.48 -44.72 3.37
CA GLY A 603 -5.42 -46.16 3.11
C GLY A 603 -5.23 -46.54 1.64
N VAL A 604 -5.15 -45.56 0.72
CA VAL A 604 -4.99 -45.79 -0.72
C VAL A 604 -3.50 -45.76 -1.08
N LYS A 605 -3.00 -46.86 -1.68
CA LYS A 605 -1.66 -46.90 -2.26
C LYS A 605 -1.54 -45.94 -3.44
N CYS A 606 -0.37 -45.32 -3.57
CA CYS A 606 -0.09 -44.38 -4.64
C CYS A 606 -0.05 -45.13 -5.98
N PRO A 607 -0.92 -44.77 -6.95
CA PRO A 607 -0.99 -45.47 -8.23
C PRO A 607 0.23 -45.23 -9.12
N GLU A 608 1.02 -44.18 -8.85
CA GLU A 608 2.20 -43.85 -9.65
C GLU A 608 3.44 -44.64 -9.21
N CYS A 609 3.63 -44.88 -7.91
CA CYS A 609 4.84 -45.53 -7.39
C CYS A 609 4.61 -46.88 -6.72
N GLY A 610 3.36 -47.27 -6.41
CA GLY A 610 3.01 -48.56 -5.79
C GLY A 610 3.45 -48.76 -4.32
N GLU A 611 4.49 -48.05 -3.88
CA GLU A 611 5.09 -48.16 -2.54
C GLU A 611 4.52 -47.15 -1.54
N GLY A 612 4.28 -45.91 -1.98
CA GLY A 612 3.78 -44.84 -1.12
C GLY A 612 2.27 -44.93 -0.89
N GLU A 613 1.76 -44.20 0.11
CA GLU A 613 0.33 -44.04 0.38
C GLU A 613 -0.09 -42.59 0.16
N LEU A 614 -1.37 -42.37 -0.16
CA LEU A 614 -1.93 -41.04 -0.32
C LEU A 614 -2.27 -40.44 1.05
N LEU A 615 -1.63 -39.31 1.36
CA LEU A 615 -1.82 -38.55 2.60
C LEU A 615 -2.67 -37.32 2.34
N GLN A 616 -3.59 -36.99 3.25
CA GLN A 616 -4.30 -35.71 3.24
C GLN A 616 -3.35 -34.56 3.61
N ARG A 617 -3.37 -33.48 2.83
CA ARG A 617 -2.57 -32.25 3.02
C ARG A 617 -3.42 -31.00 2.74
N LYS A 618 -2.95 -29.84 3.20
CA LYS A 618 -3.55 -28.52 2.91
C LYS A 618 -2.63 -27.67 2.05
N SER A 619 -3.18 -27.05 1.01
CA SER A 619 -2.44 -26.10 0.15
C SER A 619 -2.18 -24.78 0.87
N ARG A 620 -1.33 -23.90 0.31
CA ARG A 620 -1.08 -22.55 0.86
C ARG A 620 -2.36 -21.70 1.02
N ARG A 621 -3.41 -22.00 0.25
CA ARG A 621 -4.73 -21.33 0.31
C ARG A 621 -5.76 -22.11 1.15
N GLY A 622 -5.34 -23.12 1.92
CA GLY A 622 -6.20 -23.90 2.81
C GLY A 622 -6.96 -25.07 2.17
N LYS A 623 -7.03 -25.15 0.83
CA LYS A 623 -7.71 -26.25 0.12
C LYS A 623 -7.03 -27.60 0.41
N LYS A 624 -7.81 -28.62 0.80
CA LYS A 624 -7.35 -30.00 0.98
C LYS A 624 -6.93 -30.63 -0.36
N PHE A 625 -5.87 -31.42 -0.34
CA PHE A 625 -5.40 -32.24 -1.46
C PHE A 625 -4.73 -33.50 -0.92
N TYR A 626 -4.54 -34.50 -1.75
CA TYR A 626 -4.00 -35.79 -1.36
C TYR A 626 -2.73 -36.07 -2.16
N SER A 627 -1.63 -36.42 -1.52
CA SER A 627 -0.34 -36.61 -2.20
C SER A 627 0.43 -37.79 -1.66
N CYS A 628 1.30 -38.36 -2.49
CA CYS A 628 2.13 -39.50 -2.12
C CYS A 628 3.00 -39.21 -0.88
N SER A 629 3.05 -40.17 0.04
CA SER A 629 3.88 -40.16 1.25
C SER A 629 5.38 -40.08 0.94
N SER A 630 5.80 -40.52 -0.25
CA SER A 630 7.20 -40.53 -0.72
C SER A 630 7.66 -39.21 -1.36
N TYR A 631 6.88 -38.13 -1.29
CA TYR A 631 7.32 -36.79 -1.72
C TYR A 631 8.63 -36.37 -1.01
N PRO A 632 9.64 -35.81 -1.71
CA PRO A 632 9.61 -35.31 -3.08
C PRO A 632 9.94 -36.33 -4.18
N LYS A 633 10.23 -37.59 -3.83
CA LYS A 633 10.61 -38.64 -4.81
C LYS A 633 9.46 -39.02 -5.74
N CYS A 634 8.23 -39.11 -5.21
CA CYS A 634 7.01 -39.23 -6.00
C CYS A 634 6.16 -37.96 -5.85
N ARG A 635 5.72 -37.39 -6.97
CA ARG A 635 4.99 -36.10 -7.02
C ARG A 635 3.50 -36.25 -7.32
N PHE A 636 2.98 -37.48 -7.28
CA PHE A 636 1.56 -37.75 -7.48
C PHE A 636 0.66 -36.96 -6.52
N VAL A 637 -0.38 -36.33 -7.08
CA VAL A 637 -1.35 -35.50 -6.35
C VAL A 637 -2.77 -35.72 -6.88
N LEU A 638 -3.74 -35.73 -5.98
CA LEU A 638 -5.17 -35.68 -6.25
C LEU A 638 -5.81 -34.52 -5.50
N TRP A 639 -6.84 -33.91 -6.10
CA TRP A 639 -7.60 -32.83 -5.48
C TRP A 639 -8.86 -33.32 -4.76
N ASP A 640 -9.42 -34.42 -5.25
CA ASP A 640 -10.60 -35.07 -4.70
C ASP A 640 -10.17 -36.23 -3.79
N LYS A 641 -11.03 -36.60 -2.82
CA LYS A 641 -10.68 -37.55 -1.76
C LYS A 641 -10.62 -38.98 -2.30
N PRO A 642 -9.47 -39.67 -2.22
CA PRO A 642 -9.40 -41.07 -2.61
C PRO A 642 -9.99 -41.94 -1.48
N LEU A 643 -10.81 -42.91 -1.86
CA LEU A 643 -11.39 -43.92 -0.98
C LEU A 643 -10.77 -45.28 -1.32
N ALA A 644 -10.33 -46.03 -0.31
CA ALA A 644 -9.80 -47.39 -0.45
C ALA A 644 -10.90 -48.42 -0.73
N GLN A 645 -11.63 -48.19 -1.83
CA GLN A 645 -12.72 -49.03 -2.30
C GLN A 645 -12.49 -49.29 -3.79
N PRO A 646 -12.53 -50.55 -4.24
CA PRO A 646 -12.37 -50.83 -5.66
C PRO A 646 -13.55 -50.25 -6.45
N CYS A 647 -13.28 -49.81 -7.68
CA CYS A 647 -14.34 -49.36 -8.58
C CYS A 647 -15.31 -50.51 -8.87
N PRO A 648 -16.63 -50.37 -8.66
CA PRO A 648 -17.60 -51.44 -8.91
C PRO A 648 -17.65 -51.91 -10.36
N THR A 649 -17.31 -51.04 -11.31
CA THR A 649 -17.41 -51.33 -12.75
C THR A 649 -16.11 -51.88 -13.34
N CYS A 650 -14.95 -51.29 -13.02
CA CYS A 650 -13.67 -51.68 -13.63
C CYS A 650 -12.66 -52.28 -12.65
N GLN A 651 -13.05 -52.51 -11.39
CA GLN A 651 -12.21 -53.04 -10.31
C GLN A 651 -10.91 -52.24 -10.05
N GLY A 652 -10.85 -50.98 -10.50
CA GLY A 652 -9.72 -50.08 -10.23
C GLY A 652 -9.51 -49.91 -8.72
N SER A 653 -8.27 -49.74 -8.27
CA SER A 653 -7.85 -49.87 -6.87
C SER A 653 -8.41 -48.83 -5.89
N TYR A 654 -9.00 -47.73 -6.37
CA TYR A 654 -9.64 -46.71 -5.56
C TYR A 654 -10.68 -45.93 -6.37
N ILE A 655 -11.60 -45.28 -5.68
CA ILE A 655 -12.55 -44.31 -6.24
C ILE A 655 -12.32 -42.93 -5.61
N LEU A 656 -12.81 -41.87 -6.26
CA LEU A 656 -12.69 -40.49 -5.81
C LEU A 656 -14.04 -39.96 -5.32
N GLU A 657 -14.00 -39.18 -4.25
CA GLU A 657 -15.16 -38.52 -3.64
C GLU A 657 -15.00 -37.00 -3.73
N ARG A 658 -16.03 -36.32 -4.24
CA ARG A 658 -16.10 -34.86 -4.36
C ARG A 658 -17.49 -34.33 -4.05
N PHE A 659 -17.58 -33.10 -3.58
CA PHE A 659 -18.86 -32.41 -3.41
C PHE A 659 -19.20 -31.56 -4.64
N THR A 660 -20.45 -31.58 -5.08
CA THR A 660 -20.96 -30.76 -6.18
C THR A 660 -22.23 -30.03 -5.76
N LYS A 661 -22.41 -28.78 -6.21
CA LYS A 661 -23.59 -27.97 -5.85
C LYS A 661 -24.93 -28.58 -6.32
N LYS A 662 -24.92 -29.39 -7.38
CA LYS A 662 -26.14 -29.96 -7.99
C LYS A 662 -26.52 -31.34 -7.44
N GLN A 663 -25.55 -32.16 -7.05
CA GLN A 663 -25.76 -33.58 -6.73
C GLN A 663 -25.24 -33.96 -5.35
N GLY A 664 -24.84 -32.98 -4.52
CA GLY A 664 -24.23 -33.25 -3.23
C GLY A 664 -22.91 -34.01 -3.37
N LEU A 665 -22.70 -35.00 -2.49
CA LEU A 665 -21.51 -35.84 -2.45
C LEU A 665 -21.55 -36.88 -3.58
N VAL A 666 -20.52 -36.93 -4.42
CA VAL A 666 -20.44 -37.79 -5.60
C VAL A 666 -19.17 -38.63 -5.53
N ARG A 667 -19.32 -39.94 -5.72
CA ARG A 667 -18.22 -40.90 -5.89
C ARG A 667 -18.06 -41.26 -7.36
N TYR A 668 -16.83 -41.37 -7.85
CA TYR A 668 -16.56 -41.68 -9.26
C TYR A 668 -15.21 -42.37 -9.47
N CYS A 669 -15.09 -43.10 -10.58
CA CYS A 669 -13.84 -43.76 -10.93
C CYS A 669 -12.82 -42.74 -11.49
N PRO A 670 -11.55 -42.79 -11.05
CA PRO A 670 -10.50 -41.96 -11.65
C PRO A 670 -10.16 -42.37 -13.11
N ASN A 671 -10.45 -43.61 -13.51
CA ASN A 671 -10.28 -44.06 -14.89
C ASN A 671 -11.39 -43.47 -15.78
N LYS A 672 -11.00 -42.60 -16.72
CA LYS A 672 -11.93 -41.91 -17.63
C LYS A 672 -12.68 -42.87 -18.57
N GLU A 673 -12.10 -44.02 -18.88
CA GLU A 673 -12.71 -45.02 -19.77
C GLU A 673 -13.80 -45.84 -19.07
N CYS A 674 -13.79 -45.89 -17.73
CA CYS A 674 -14.76 -46.67 -16.95
C CYS A 674 -16.14 -45.99 -16.83
N GLY A 675 -16.18 -44.66 -16.75
CA GLY A 675 -17.42 -43.88 -16.65
C GLY A 675 -18.22 -44.01 -15.34
N TYR A 676 -17.82 -44.85 -14.38
CA TYR A 676 -18.56 -45.05 -13.12
C TYR A 676 -18.69 -43.76 -12.30
N ARG A 677 -19.92 -43.47 -11.87
CA ARG A 677 -20.29 -42.32 -11.04
C ARG A 677 -21.56 -42.60 -10.25
N GLU A 678 -21.56 -42.26 -8.97
CA GLU A 678 -22.67 -42.47 -8.05
C GLU A 678 -22.86 -41.23 -7.16
N ALA A 679 -24.11 -40.82 -6.95
CA ALA A 679 -24.46 -39.80 -5.96
C ALA A 679 -24.74 -40.49 -4.62
N VAL A 680 -24.09 -40.01 -3.56
CA VAL A 680 -24.31 -40.54 -2.21
C VAL A 680 -25.52 -39.81 -1.61
N VAL A 681 -26.60 -40.55 -1.40
CA VAL A 681 -27.78 -40.06 -0.67
C VAL A 681 -27.50 -40.23 0.82
N GLU A 682 -27.34 -39.14 1.56
CA GLU A 682 -27.23 -39.21 3.02
C GLU A 682 -28.60 -39.63 3.60
N SER A 683 -28.66 -40.78 4.27
CA SER A 683 -29.79 -41.14 5.13
C SER A 683 -29.77 -40.21 6.37
N PRO A 684 -30.89 -39.61 6.78
CA PRO A 684 -30.91 -38.76 7.97
C PRO A 684 -30.75 -39.62 9.22
N GLU A 685 -29.59 -39.58 9.87
CA GLU A 685 -29.47 -40.01 11.26
C GLU A 685 -30.08 -38.93 12.20
N PRO A 686 -30.69 -39.32 13.33
CA PRO A 686 -31.40 -38.39 14.18
C PRO A 686 -30.44 -37.43 14.89
N LEU A 687 -30.82 -36.16 14.92
CA LEU A 687 -30.24 -35.14 15.79
C LEU A 687 -30.47 -35.53 17.27
N SER A 688 -29.53 -36.23 17.89
CA SER A 688 -29.42 -36.27 19.35
C SER A 688 -28.01 -35.85 19.79
N GLU A 689 -27.99 -34.77 20.56
CA GLU A 689 -26.95 -34.36 21.51
C GLU A 689 -25.64 -33.79 20.93
N ARG A 690 -25.70 -32.48 20.62
CA ARG A 690 -24.61 -31.55 20.97
C ARG A 690 -25.22 -30.25 21.50
N VAL A 691 -25.34 -30.18 22.82
CA VAL A 691 -25.35 -28.93 23.60
C VAL A 691 -23.92 -28.42 23.71
#